data_AF-A0A941NS88-F1
#
_entry.id   AF-A0A941NS88-F1
#
_cell.length_a   1.000
_cell.length_b   1.000
_cell.length_c   1.000
_cell.angle_alpha   90.00
_cell.angle_beta   90.00
_cell.angle_gamma   90.00
#
_symmetry.space_group_name_H-M   'P 1'
#
loop_
_entity.id
_entity.type
_entity.pdbx_description
1 polymer ?
#
loop_
_entity_poly.entity_id
_entity_poly.type
_entity_poly.pdbx_seq_one_letter_code
_entity_poly.pdbx_strand_id
1 'polypeptide(L)'
;MSKRSGPQKFSEKKQPPLKKAKTSTQSPFETTSISINDLPNEVLVEVMKFLPAYSFVGQQSTQQVSSLWNASAKSLHSRVTFAELIASCHNEQDVINILKDEATFDSLSLAEFLEIVSFHPQLTATLLEDLPAFYEGSLSFEKNRDRAVLGKRDINVAWKMYEEAVQEKRGIIITELASYHLDIAIRVLNEPNIVEKLYSGDLGAIASSHLEIAKQMLNHPSLRRRARLHAPGVINEYVVAQMGEAHLEIAQLILNTPDLLNMLTSDLLANIAAAHPSIAVTILKTPALLDMLNGKDLATIGCKNFDFAKAIFTNQNLIDKLDSQNLHDLGKAHKEIAFLIIGNPNLLERMGNFLFTHMVGNHADVIRHVLATPSLVTRLHPHEIGPMWENDEGIALELLRTQGLCPNKVSIAHKHKRCASFIINDPSLLSSLARYDLGEILRPYPDLAKAFLSNQANWDMLDTRSLVMIAQHNEDNANYILSNPELYEELEAEELAQIGSSFLASAVLILKNEQFAELLSGAELATIGHAFHEAAKIIFTTESLATKLDADDLAKLGSKSRENAQLVMASPYADKLSTKHLETMSGLPQRVVPFFFKQALENPEIKWVDSDTSRRGRIDCQGKFVDIKKGKVGKIVKQKIAELIKSESTQKVRRSKRLEC
;
A
#
# COMPACT_ATOMS: atom_id res chain seq x y z
N MET A 1 -27.43 38.15 54.80
CA MET A 1 -27.56 37.22 55.94
C MET A 1 -27.57 35.79 55.40
N SER A 2 -26.43 35.24 55.00
CA SER A 2 -25.50 34.40 55.79
C SER A 2 -26.12 33.14 56.41
N LYS A 3 -25.96 32.00 55.73
CA LYS A 3 -25.76 30.69 56.36
C LYS A 3 -24.65 29.95 55.61
N ARG A 4 -23.45 29.95 56.21
CA ARG A 4 -22.30 29.13 55.85
C ARG A 4 -22.51 27.73 56.42
N SER A 5 -22.45 26.69 55.58
CA SER A 5 -22.28 25.29 55.99
C SER A 5 -20.79 24.97 56.02
N GLY A 6 -20.27 24.68 57.21
CA GLY A 6 -18.89 24.25 57.45
C GLY A 6 -18.65 22.77 57.13
N PRO A 7 -17.38 22.33 57.11
CA PRO A 7 -16.97 21.03 56.61
C PRO A 7 -17.12 19.89 57.65
N GLN A 8 -17.57 18.74 57.18
CA GLN A 8 -17.65 17.49 57.95
C GLN A 8 -16.24 16.92 58.21
N LYS A 9 -15.90 16.75 59.49
CA LYS A 9 -14.75 15.97 59.97
C LYS A 9 -15.10 14.48 59.95
N PHE A 10 -14.33 13.68 59.20
CA PHE A 10 -14.31 12.23 59.37
C PHE A 10 -13.36 11.87 60.52
N SER A 11 -13.89 11.14 61.50
CA SER A 11 -13.19 10.65 62.68
C SER A 11 -12.35 9.42 62.38
N GLU A 12 -11.05 9.47 62.66
CA GLU A 12 -10.16 8.32 62.73
C GLU A 12 -10.60 7.36 63.86
N LYS A 13 -11.00 6.14 63.49
CA LYS A 13 -11.15 5.04 64.44
C LYS A 13 -9.79 4.35 64.63
N LYS A 14 -9.22 4.52 65.83
CA LYS A 14 -8.05 3.77 66.32
C LYS A 14 -8.34 2.26 66.32
N GLN A 15 -7.49 1.48 65.66
CA GLN A 15 -7.43 0.03 65.80
C GLN A 15 -6.66 -0.37 67.08
N PRO A 16 -7.06 -1.47 67.76
CA PRO A 16 -6.37 -1.99 68.94
C PRO A 16 -5.11 -2.80 68.56
N PRO A 17 -4.13 -2.94 69.49
CA PRO A 17 -2.86 -3.60 69.20
C PRO A 17 -3.04 -5.13 69.12
N LEU A 18 -2.64 -5.72 67.98
CA LEU A 18 -2.61 -7.17 67.79
C LEU A 18 -1.47 -7.80 68.58
N LYS A 19 -1.84 -8.75 69.43
CA LYS A 19 -0.96 -9.63 70.21
C LYS A 19 -0.18 -10.55 69.26
N LYS A 20 1.13 -10.68 69.50
CA LYS A 20 2.02 -11.63 68.82
C LYS A 20 1.58 -13.07 69.10
N ALA A 21 1.00 -13.74 68.10
CA ALA A 21 0.83 -15.18 68.08
C ALA A 21 2.08 -15.81 67.46
N LYS A 22 2.71 -16.73 68.20
CA LYS A 22 3.68 -17.68 67.65
C LYS A 22 2.89 -18.77 66.93
N THR A 23 2.99 -18.83 65.60
CA THR A 23 2.53 -19.97 64.81
C THR A 23 3.71 -20.60 64.10
N SER A 24 3.93 -21.84 64.50
CA SER A 24 4.70 -22.88 63.84
C SER A 24 3.96 -23.34 62.56
N THR A 25 4.73 -24.04 61.71
CA THR A 25 4.30 -25.11 60.78
C THR A 25 3.81 -24.73 59.37
N GLN A 26 4.72 -25.01 58.42
CA GLN A 26 4.55 -25.64 57.09
C GLN A 26 3.39 -25.20 56.18
N SER A 27 3.76 -24.60 55.03
CA SER A 27 2.93 -24.45 53.84
C SER A 27 3.37 -25.46 52.77
N PRO A 28 2.50 -26.35 52.26
CA PRO A 28 2.76 -27.19 51.10
C PRO A 28 2.15 -26.52 49.86
N PHE A 29 2.88 -25.58 49.28
CA PHE A 29 2.69 -25.22 47.88
C PHE A 29 4.07 -25.33 47.23
N GLU A 30 4.36 -26.51 46.70
CA GLU A 30 5.38 -26.64 45.67
C GLU A 30 4.87 -25.82 44.47
N THR A 31 5.28 -24.56 44.40
CA THR A 31 5.22 -23.78 43.17
C THR A 31 6.14 -24.46 42.17
N THR A 32 5.59 -25.37 41.37
CA THR A 32 6.21 -25.79 40.11
C THR A 32 6.39 -24.53 39.28
N SER A 33 7.61 -24.01 39.23
CA SER A 33 7.97 -22.88 38.40
C SER A 33 7.81 -23.32 36.94
N ILE A 34 6.69 -22.98 36.33
CA ILE A 34 6.51 -23.12 34.88
C ILE A 34 7.54 -22.19 34.24
N SER A 35 8.47 -22.76 33.48
CA SER A 35 9.44 -21.95 32.75
C SER A 35 8.70 -21.21 31.64
N ILE A 36 9.07 -19.96 31.40
CA ILE A 36 8.50 -19.17 30.30
C ILE A 36 8.76 -19.82 28.93
N ASN A 37 9.77 -20.69 28.85
CA ASN A 37 10.10 -21.47 27.67
C ASN A 37 9.11 -22.62 27.39
N ASP A 38 8.25 -22.95 28.36
CA ASP A 38 7.27 -24.03 28.24
C ASP A 38 5.87 -23.52 27.83
N LEU A 39 5.72 -22.20 27.62
CA LEU A 39 4.46 -21.61 27.18
C LEU A 39 4.23 -21.85 25.68
N PRO A 40 3.00 -22.26 25.27
CA PRO A 40 2.63 -22.33 23.86
C PRO A 40 2.80 -20.98 23.15
N ASN A 41 3.17 -21.02 21.87
CA ASN A 41 3.42 -19.83 21.05
C ASN A 41 2.17 -18.93 20.97
N GLU A 42 0.97 -19.51 20.96
CA GLU A 42 -0.31 -18.80 20.94
C GLU A 42 -0.50 -17.94 22.21
N VAL A 43 -0.08 -18.46 23.37
CA VAL A 43 -0.14 -17.73 24.65
C VAL A 43 0.87 -16.59 24.65
N LEU A 44 2.07 -16.82 24.12
CA LEU A 44 3.08 -15.77 23.99
C LEU A 44 2.62 -14.66 23.04
N VAL A 45 2.00 -15.01 21.91
CA VAL A 45 1.40 -14.02 20.99
C VAL A 45 0.31 -13.22 21.68
N GLU A 46 -0.53 -13.85 22.51
CA GLU A 46 -1.58 -13.14 23.26
C GLU A 46 -1.00 -12.21 24.34
N VAL A 47 0.01 -12.67 25.09
CA VAL A 47 0.74 -11.85 26.08
C VAL A 47 1.42 -10.66 25.40
N MET A 48 2.00 -10.87 24.22
CA MET A 48 2.64 -9.82 23.44
C MET A 48 1.67 -8.73 23.01
N LYS A 49 0.38 -9.01 22.78
CA LYS A 49 -0.60 -7.96 22.48
C LYS A 49 -0.77 -6.90 23.59
N PHE A 50 -0.35 -7.21 24.81
CA PHE A 50 -0.37 -6.28 25.94
C PHE A 50 0.90 -5.42 26.05
N LEU A 51 1.92 -5.70 25.25
CA LEU A 51 3.12 -4.89 25.23
C LEU A 51 2.94 -3.68 24.31
N PRO A 52 3.58 -2.54 24.62
CA PRO A 52 3.57 -1.38 23.73
C PRO A 52 4.11 -1.76 22.35
N ALA A 53 3.55 -1.18 21.29
CA ALA A 53 3.92 -1.49 19.91
C ALA A 53 5.43 -1.31 19.65
N TYR A 54 6.04 -0.31 20.30
CA TYR A 54 7.47 -0.05 20.19
C TYR A 54 8.36 -1.17 20.77
N SER A 55 7.84 -2.02 21.66
CA SER A 55 8.57 -3.16 22.21
C SER A 55 8.80 -4.29 21.20
N PHE A 56 8.15 -4.22 20.04
CA PHE A 56 8.33 -5.16 18.94
C PHE A 56 9.35 -4.68 17.91
N VAL A 57 9.80 -3.43 18.00
CA VAL A 57 10.66 -2.80 17.01
C VAL A 57 11.97 -2.42 17.69
N GLY A 58 13.11 -2.87 17.15
CA GLY A 58 14.41 -2.33 17.51
C GLY A 58 15.34 -3.05 18.47
N GLN A 59 16.36 -2.31 18.94
CA GLN A 59 17.44 -2.78 19.82
C GLN A 59 17.00 -3.13 21.25
N GLN A 60 15.81 -2.74 21.69
CA GLN A 60 15.20 -3.24 22.93
C GLN A 60 13.98 -4.13 22.65
N SER A 61 13.88 -4.65 21.43
CA SER A 61 12.75 -5.50 21.10
C SER A 61 12.76 -6.77 21.93
N THR A 62 11.56 -7.26 22.19
CA THR A 62 11.28 -8.59 22.77
C THR A 62 12.04 -9.74 22.10
N GLN A 63 12.59 -9.52 20.90
CA GLN A 63 13.47 -10.47 20.19
C GLN A 63 14.77 -10.78 20.94
N GLN A 64 15.17 -9.96 21.91
CA GLN A 64 16.37 -10.18 22.72
C GLN A 64 16.10 -10.98 24.02
N VAL A 65 14.83 -11.26 24.34
CA VAL A 65 14.46 -11.95 25.60
C VAL A 65 14.71 -13.46 25.50
N SER A 66 14.33 -14.10 24.40
CA SER A 66 14.66 -15.50 24.09
C SER A 66 14.46 -15.81 22.60
N SER A 67 15.03 -16.90 22.11
CA SER A 67 14.81 -17.38 20.72
C SER A 67 13.33 -17.67 20.44
N LEU A 68 12.60 -18.17 21.44
CA LEU A 68 11.16 -18.43 21.37
C LEU A 68 10.38 -17.11 21.20
N TRP A 69 10.70 -16.11 22.01
CA TRP A 69 10.11 -14.76 21.91
C TRP A 69 10.45 -14.08 20.58
N ASN A 70 11.64 -14.31 20.04
CA ASN A 70 12.04 -13.77 18.74
C ASN A 70 11.18 -14.34 17.60
N ALA A 71 10.91 -15.64 17.60
CA ALA A 71 10.04 -16.27 16.60
C ALA A 71 8.61 -15.70 16.66
N SER A 72 8.04 -15.56 17.86
CA SER A 72 6.72 -14.96 18.05
C SER A 72 6.70 -13.47 17.67
N ALA A 73 7.70 -12.69 18.10
CA ALA A 73 7.80 -11.27 17.83
C ALA A 73 8.01 -10.95 16.34
N LYS A 74 8.75 -11.79 15.58
CA LYS A 74 8.89 -11.63 14.13
C LYS A 74 7.57 -11.71 13.38
N SER A 75 6.65 -12.55 13.86
CA SER A 75 5.30 -12.66 13.27
C SER A 75 4.41 -11.43 13.56
N LEU A 76 4.71 -10.70 14.63
CA LEU A 76 4.01 -9.47 15.03
C LEU A 76 4.66 -8.20 14.47
N HIS A 77 5.98 -8.20 14.27
CA HIS A 77 6.74 -7.04 13.79
C HIS A 77 6.29 -6.58 12.39
N SER A 78 5.96 -7.51 11.50
CA SER A 78 5.40 -7.17 10.18
C SER A 78 3.97 -6.60 10.24
N ARG A 79 3.35 -6.60 11.42
CA ARG A 79 1.97 -6.15 11.65
C ARG A 79 1.87 -4.83 12.40
N VAL A 80 2.96 -4.33 13.01
CA VAL A 80 2.92 -3.06 13.75
C VAL A 80 2.71 -1.92 12.77
N THR A 81 1.53 -1.33 12.84
CA THR A 81 1.17 -0.15 12.05
C THR A 81 1.64 1.13 12.75
N PHE A 82 1.84 2.20 11.99
CA PHE A 82 2.16 3.51 12.57
C PHE A 82 1.09 4.00 13.57
N ALA A 83 -0.18 3.67 13.33
CA ALA A 83 -1.28 3.99 14.24
C ALA A 83 -1.11 3.34 15.62
N GLU A 84 -0.68 2.08 15.67
CA GLU A 84 -0.39 1.36 16.92
C GLU A 84 0.85 1.92 17.63
N LEU A 85 1.85 2.38 16.86
CA LEU A 85 3.03 3.06 17.40
C LEU A 85 2.65 4.38 18.09
N ILE A 86 1.82 5.21 17.43
CA ILE A 86 1.29 6.45 18.00
C ILE A 86 0.41 6.18 19.22
N ALA A 87 -0.43 5.15 19.18
CA ALA A 87 -1.25 4.76 20.32
C ALA A 87 -0.41 4.40 21.55
N SER A 88 0.83 3.96 21.34
CA SER A 88 1.77 3.57 22.42
C SER A 88 2.55 4.75 23.01
N CYS A 89 2.45 5.96 22.46
CA CYS A 89 3.12 7.17 22.97
C CYS A 89 2.36 7.77 24.17
N HIS A 90 2.22 7.03 25.27
CA HIS A 90 1.45 7.48 26.44
C HIS A 90 2.20 8.48 27.32
N ASN A 91 3.53 8.46 27.28
CA ASN A 91 4.38 9.34 28.06
C ASN A 91 5.68 9.70 27.31
N GLU A 92 6.43 10.67 27.85
CA GLU A 92 7.69 11.15 27.26
C GLU A 92 8.74 10.03 27.09
N GLN A 93 8.74 9.01 27.97
CA GLN A 93 9.71 7.92 27.92
C GLN A 93 9.46 6.99 26.73
N ASP A 94 8.19 6.75 26.37
CA ASP A 94 7.81 5.92 25.22
C ASP A 94 8.32 6.55 23.91
N VAL A 95 8.15 7.87 23.75
CA VAL A 95 8.68 8.64 22.61
C VAL A 95 10.18 8.49 22.51
N ILE A 96 10.90 8.64 23.62
CA ILE A 96 12.35 8.47 23.66
C ILE A 96 12.74 7.03 23.27
N ASN A 97 12.00 6.02 23.73
CA ASN A 97 12.31 4.62 23.43
C ASN A 97 12.12 4.31 21.94
N ILE A 98 11.06 4.83 21.33
CA ILE A 98 10.80 4.72 19.89
C ILE A 98 11.94 5.37 19.09
N LEU A 99 12.29 6.61 19.43
CA LEU A 99 13.26 7.40 18.67
C LEU A 99 14.73 6.99 18.91
N LYS A 100 15.02 6.30 20.01
CA LYS A 100 16.32 5.67 20.27
C LYS A 100 16.61 4.53 19.32
N ASP A 101 15.58 3.83 18.86
CA ASP A 101 15.78 2.70 17.99
C ASP A 101 16.09 3.12 16.56
N GLU A 102 17.27 2.74 16.07
CA GLU A 102 17.76 3.15 14.77
C GLU A 102 16.93 2.57 13.62
N ALA A 103 16.49 1.32 13.72
CA ALA A 103 15.69 0.68 12.68
C ALA A 103 14.30 1.32 12.55
N THR A 104 13.65 1.57 13.69
CA THR A 104 12.37 2.29 13.75
C THR A 104 12.55 3.69 13.19
N PHE A 105 13.53 4.45 13.70
CA PHE A 105 13.81 5.81 13.26
C PHE A 105 14.07 5.90 11.74
N ASP A 106 14.86 4.97 11.20
CA ASP A 106 15.19 4.94 9.78
C ASP A 106 14.00 4.53 8.90
N SER A 107 12.99 3.84 9.47
CA SER A 107 11.74 3.52 8.78
C SER A 107 10.71 4.66 8.75
N LEU A 108 10.71 5.58 9.73
CA LEU A 108 9.72 6.65 9.84
C LEU A 108 9.87 7.72 8.75
N SER A 109 8.79 8.14 8.13
CA SER A 109 8.75 9.38 7.35
C SER A 109 8.95 10.62 8.24
N LEU A 110 9.23 11.79 7.66
CA LEU A 110 9.37 13.04 8.42
C LEU A 110 8.08 13.39 9.17
N ALA A 111 6.92 13.25 8.54
CA ALA A 111 5.63 13.54 9.16
C ALA A 111 5.36 12.61 10.35
N GLU A 112 5.62 11.31 10.19
CA GLU A 112 5.48 10.31 11.27
C GLU A 112 6.42 10.60 12.45
N PHE A 113 7.67 10.98 12.14
CA PHE A 113 8.64 11.40 13.13
C PHE A 113 8.17 12.64 13.92
N LEU A 114 7.69 13.69 13.24
CA LEU A 114 7.22 14.91 13.88
C LEU A 114 5.95 14.67 14.71
N GLU A 115 5.04 13.81 14.25
CA GLU A 115 3.87 13.39 15.05
C GLU A 115 4.33 12.68 16.34
N ILE A 116 5.30 11.76 16.29
CA ILE A 116 5.86 11.11 17.49
C ILE A 116 6.50 12.14 18.43
N VAL A 117 7.31 13.06 17.91
CA VAL A 117 7.97 14.10 18.72
C VAL A 117 6.96 15.01 19.41
N SER A 118 5.82 15.29 18.77
CA SER A 118 4.76 16.15 19.34
C SER A 118 4.23 15.64 20.69
N PHE A 119 4.37 14.34 21.01
CA PHE A 119 4.02 13.77 22.32
C PHE A 119 5.01 14.11 23.44
N HIS A 120 6.14 14.76 23.13
CA HIS A 120 7.16 15.16 24.09
C HIS A 120 7.44 16.68 23.97
N PRO A 121 6.79 17.52 24.80
CA PRO A 121 6.87 18.97 24.68
C PRO A 121 8.29 19.54 24.81
N GLN A 122 9.12 18.99 25.69
CA GLN A 122 10.50 19.45 25.90
C GLN A 122 11.40 19.17 24.68
N LEU A 123 11.30 17.96 24.13
CA LEU A 123 12.01 17.59 22.90
C LEU A 123 11.52 18.44 21.73
N THR A 124 10.22 18.68 21.65
CA THR A 124 9.62 19.55 20.63
C THR A 124 10.13 20.98 20.73
N ALA A 125 10.16 21.56 21.94
CA ALA A 125 10.67 22.91 22.17
C ALA A 125 12.14 23.06 21.77
N THR A 126 12.96 22.05 22.09
CA THR A 126 14.38 21.99 21.68
C THR A 126 14.49 21.90 20.16
N LEU A 127 13.69 21.05 19.54
CA LEU A 127 13.67 20.91 18.08
C LEU A 127 13.30 22.25 17.43
N LEU A 128 12.30 22.96 17.95
CA LEU A 128 11.89 24.28 17.45
C LEU A 128 12.99 25.34 17.49
N GLU A 129 13.87 25.31 18.50
CA GLU A 129 14.99 26.25 18.61
C GLU A 129 16.08 25.97 17.57
N ASP A 130 16.32 24.70 17.28
CA ASP A 130 17.29 24.29 16.27
C ASP A 130 16.70 24.33 14.84
N LEU A 131 15.36 24.33 14.70
CA LEU A 131 14.62 24.21 13.44
C LEU A 131 14.92 25.26 12.36
N PRO A 132 15.21 26.55 12.67
CA PRO A 132 15.56 27.54 11.65
C PRO A 132 16.71 27.07 10.74
N ALA A 133 17.72 26.38 11.31
CA ALA A 133 18.87 25.86 10.56
C ALA A 133 18.52 24.68 9.62
N PHE A 134 17.36 24.02 9.81
CA PHE A 134 16.93 22.89 8.98
C PHE A 134 16.11 23.30 7.77
N TYR A 135 15.38 24.40 7.87
CA TYR A 135 14.47 24.89 6.85
C TYR A 135 15.06 26.01 5.97
N GLU A 136 16.22 26.55 6.35
CA GLU A 136 17.02 27.41 5.48
C GLU A 136 17.38 26.68 4.17
N GLY A 137 16.67 27.04 3.09
CA GLY A 137 16.98 26.61 1.73
C GLY A 137 15.85 26.00 0.92
N SER A 138 14.64 25.77 1.47
CA SER A 138 13.48 25.41 0.64
C SER A 138 12.16 25.58 1.41
N LEU A 139 11.44 26.66 1.08
CA LEU A 139 10.11 27.06 1.55
C LEU A 139 8.98 26.30 0.83
N SER A 140 9.07 24.96 0.71
CA SER A 140 7.96 24.21 0.10
C SER A 140 6.74 24.20 1.04
N PHE A 141 5.55 24.34 0.46
CA PHE A 141 4.26 24.37 1.15
C PHE A 141 4.08 23.21 2.14
N GLU A 142 4.49 22.01 1.75
CA GLU A 142 4.41 20.77 2.56
C GLU A 142 5.15 20.90 3.90
N LYS A 143 6.28 21.62 3.93
CA LYS A 143 7.10 21.75 5.15
C LYS A 143 6.47 22.60 6.23
N ASN A 144 5.61 23.55 5.85
CA ASN A 144 4.91 24.37 6.82
C ASN A 144 3.84 23.54 7.56
N ARG A 145 3.16 22.62 6.85
CA ARG A 145 2.22 21.67 7.47
C ARG A 145 2.93 20.70 8.40
N ASP A 146 4.01 20.09 7.93
CA ASP A 146 4.83 19.18 8.74
C ASP A 146 5.31 19.86 10.03
N ARG A 147 5.76 21.11 9.96
CA ARG A 147 6.17 21.88 11.14
C ARG A 147 5.01 22.07 12.12
N ALA A 148 3.80 22.36 11.64
CA ALA A 148 2.64 22.61 12.51
C ALA A 148 2.22 21.38 13.33
N VAL A 149 2.53 20.16 12.87
CA VAL A 149 2.29 18.90 13.62
C VAL A 149 2.94 18.92 14.99
N LEU A 150 4.09 19.58 15.15
CA LEU A 150 4.76 19.74 16.45
C LEU A 150 3.89 20.44 17.50
N GLY A 151 3.04 21.38 17.07
CA GLY A 151 2.12 22.08 17.96
C GLY A 151 0.86 21.28 18.27
N LYS A 152 0.57 20.16 17.60
CA LYS A 152 -0.73 19.47 17.66
C LYS A 152 -1.15 19.00 19.06
N ARG A 153 -0.20 18.59 19.91
CA ARG A 153 -0.48 17.97 21.22
C ARG A 153 -0.29 18.90 22.41
N ASP A 154 0.58 19.90 22.30
CA ASP A 154 0.92 20.81 23.40
C ASP A 154 0.61 22.26 23.03
N ILE A 155 -0.27 22.88 23.82
CA ILE A 155 -0.76 24.25 23.58
C ILE A 155 0.36 25.30 23.76
N ASN A 156 1.33 25.10 24.65
CA ASN A 156 2.40 26.07 24.87
C ASN A 156 3.38 26.08 23.70
N VAL A 157 3.70 24.89 23.19
CA VAL A 157 4.46 24.73 21.95
C VAL A 157 3.73 25.40 20.79
N ALA A 158 2.42 25.14 20.65
CA ALA A 158 1.60 25.76 19.62
C ALA A 158 1.58 27.28 19.74
N TRP A 159 1.50 27.86 20.94
CA TRP A 159 1.55 29.31 21.15
C TRP A 159 2.87 29.92 20.71
N LYS A 160 4.01 29.33 21.09
CA LYS A 160 5.33 29.81 20.65
C LYS A 160 5.41 29.83 19.12
N MET A 161 4.97 28.75 18.48
CA MET A 161 4.95 28.64 17.02
C MET A 161 3.97 29.62 16.37
N TYR A 162 2.82 29.87 16.99
CA TYR A 162 1.83 30.82 16.52
C TYR A 162 2.39 32.25 16.54
N GLU A 163 3.04 32.67 17.62
CA GLU A 163 3.65 34.00 17.73
C GLU A 163 4.71 34.23 16.63
N GLU A 164 5.57 33.24 16.41
CA GLU A 164 6.54 33.25 15.31
C GLU A 164 5.84 33.33 13.94
N ALA A 165 4.82 32.49 13.72
CA ALA A 165 4.10 32.44 12.45
C ALA A 165 3.34 33.74 12.14
N VAL A 166 2.81 34.43 13.16
CA VAL A 166 2.17 35.75 13.02
C VAL A 166 3.19 36.81 12.60
N GLN A 167 4.37 36.82 13.22
CA GLN A 167 5.46 37.74 12.86
C GLN A 167 5.95 37.50 11.42
N GLU A 168 6.09 36.24 11.03
CA GLU A 168 6.55 35.81 9.70
C GLU A 168 5.44 35.83 8.64
N LYS A 169 4.19 36.12 9.02
CA LYS A 169 2.99 36.10 8.14
C LYS A 169 2.76 34.73 7.48
N ARG A 170 2.98 33.63 8.19
CA ARG A 170 2.81 32.25 7.70
C ARG A 170 1.39 31.74 7.96
N GLY A 171 0.44 32.13 7.10
CA GLY A 171 -0.99 31.80 7.24
C GLY A 171 -1.30 30.30 7.41
N ILE A 172 -0.58 29.43 6.70
CA ILE A 172 -0.78 27.96 6.79
C ILE A 172 -0.47 27.43 8.19
N ILE A 173 0.63 27.87 8.80
CA ILE A 173 1.00 27.41 10.16
C ILE A 173 -0.04 27.91 11.16
N ILE A 174 -0.46 29.17 11.04
CA ILE A 174 -1.52 29.75 11.90
C ILE A 174 -2.80 28.90 11.79
N THR A 175 -3.18 28.54 10.57
CA THR A 175 -4.38 27.74 10.28
C THR A 175 -4.33 26.36 10.90
N GLU A 176 -3.24 25.63 10.70
CA GLU A 176 -3.07 24.28 11.27
C GLU A 176 -3.07 24.31 12.79
N LEU A 177 -2.33 25.25 13.41
CA LEU A 177 -2.30 25.38 14.88
C LEU A 177 -3.66 25.76 15.45
N ALA A 178 -4.38 26.69 14.81
CA ALA A 178 -5.74 27.05 15.17
C ALA A 178 -6.75 25.92 14.90
N SER A 179 -6.44 24.98 14.01
CA SER A 179 -7.28 23.79 13.77
C SER A 179 -7.06 22.70 14.81
N TYR A 180 -5.93 22.73 15.53
CA TYR A 180 -5.66 21.81 16.64
C TYR A 180 -6.15 22.37 17.99
N HIS A 181 -6.07 23.68 18.19
CA HIS A 181 -6.28 24.32 19.49
C HIS A 181 -7.32 25.44 19.45
N LEU A 182 -8.39 25.24 20.20
CA LEU A 182 -9.49 26.21 20.32
C LEU A 182 -9.03 27.58 20.82
N ASP A 183 -8.11 27.65 21.78
CA ASP A 183 -7.62 28.92 22.33
C ASP A 183 -6.90 29.78 21.28
N ILE A 184 -6.12 29.13 20.41
CA ILE A 184 -5.45 29.80 19.28
C ILE A 184 -6.49 30.22 18.25
N ALA A 185 -7.48 29.38 17.95
CA ALA A 185 -8.57 29.73 17.04
C ALA A 185 -9.36 30.96 17.52
N ILE A 186 -9.70 31.02 18.81
CA ILE A 186 -10.36 32.18 19.44
C ILE A 186 -9.48 33.42 19.28
N ARG A 187 -8.18 33.30 19.49
CA ARG A 187 -7.25 34.42 19.34
C ARG A 187 -7.16 34.92 17.91
N VAL A 188 -7.01 34.01 16.94
CA VAL A 188 -7.00 34.31 15.51
C VAL A 188 -8.25 35.12 15.13
N LEU A 189 -9.43 34.66 15.55
CA LEU A 189 -10.70 35.30 15.22
C LEU A 189 -10.85 36.70 15.83
N ASN A 190 -10.27 36.93 17.01
CA ASN A 190 -10.31 38.21 17.71
C ASN A 190 -9.26 39.23 17.22
N GLU A 191 -8.38 38.85 16.29
CA GLU A 191 -7.35 39.72 15.71
C GLU A 191 -7.65 40.02 14.23
N PRO A 192 -8.29 41.16 13.89
CA PRO A 192 -8.66 41.49 12.51
C PRO A 192 -7.48 41.44 11.52
N ASN A 193 -6.30 41.91 11.95
CA ASN A 193 -5.07 41.92 11.14
C ASN A 193 -4.56 40.51 10.77
N ILE A 194 -4.97 39.48 11.50
CA ILE A 194 -4.65 38.07 11.19
C ILE A 194 -5.73 37.51 10.28
N VAL A 195 -7.00 37.71 10.63
CA VAL A 195 -8.15 37.25 9.81
C VAL A 195 -8.06 37.77 8.38
N GLU A 196 -7.73 39.05 8.19
CA GLU A 196 -7.55 39.68 6.88
C GLU A 196 -6.39 39.08 6.04
N LYS A 197 -5.53 38.25 6.63
CA LYS A 197 -4.44 37.56 5.92
C LYS A 197 -4.75 36.10 5.63
N LEU A 198 -5.81 35.55 6.22
CA LEU A 198 -6.22 34.17 6.02
C LEU A 198 -7.10 34.07 4.76
N TYR A 199 -6.86 33.03 3.97
CA TYR A 199 -7.73 32.71 2.85
C TYR A 199 -9.04 32.10 3.35
N SER A 200 -10.07 32.05 2.49
CA SER A 200 -11.32 31.39 2.85
C SER A 200 -11.11 29.93 3.24
N GLY A 201 -10.23 29.20 2.54
CA GLY A 201 -9.86 27.83 2.90
C GLY A 201 -9.27 27.69 4.30
N ASP A 202 -8.49 28.67 4.75
CA ASP A 202 -7.91 28.69 6.10
C ASP A 202 -9.00 28.87 7.17
N LEU A 203 -9.90 29.83 6.95
CA LEU A 203 -11.05 30.07 7.82
C LEU A 203 -12.00 28.87 7.88
N GLY A 204 -12.21 28.19 6.74
CA GLY A 204 -12.97 26.96 6.66
C GLY A 204 -12.36 25.81 7.45
N ALA A 205 -11.04 25.61 7.38
CA ALA A 205 -10.34 24.59 8.15
C ALA A 205 -10.48 24.81 9.67
N ILE A 206 -10.21 26.03 10.14
CA ILE A 206 -10.32 26.39 11.57
C ILE A 206 -11.75 26.15 12.08
N ALA A 207 -12.75 26.60 11.33
CA ALA A 207 -14.14 26.47 11.73
C ALA A 207 -14.65 25.02 11.67
N SER A 208 -14.14 24.22 10.73
CA SER A 208 -14.46 22.79 10.64
C SER A 208 -13.91 22.00 11.83
N SER A 209 -12.78 22.43 12.42
CA SER A 209 -12.23 21.80 13.63
C SER A 209 -12.99 22.14 14.92
N HIS A 210 -13.64 23.31 14.99
CA HIS A 210 -14.17 23.84 16.25
C HIS A 210 -15.58 24.43 16.10
N LEU A 211 -16.57 23.78 16.72
CA LEU A 211 -17.99 24.20 16.68
C LEU A 211 -18.20 25.63 17.20
N GLU A 212 -17.53 25.98 18.30
CA GLU A 212 -17.62 27.30 18.93
C GLU A 212 -17.12 28.40 17.98
N ILE A 213 -16.06 28.11 17.23
CA ILE A 213 -15.50 29.04 16.24
C ILE A 213 -16.45 29.20 15.06
N ALA A 214 -16.99 28.11 14.53
CA ALA A 214 -18.00 28.17 13.48
C ALA A 214 -19.22 29.03 13.91
N LYS A 215 -19.72 28.83 15.14
CA LYS A 215 -20.80 29.66 15.72
C LYS A 215 -20.41 31.13 15.81
N GLN A 216 -19.22 31.44 16.31
CA GLN A 216 -18.74 32.82 16.43
C GLN A 216 -18.63 33.49 15.06
N MET A 217 -18.05 32.77 14.08
CA MET A 217 -17.87 33.25 12.72
C MET A 217 -19.18 33.59 12.01
N LEU A 218 -20.19 32.72 12.10
CA LEU A 218 -21.50 32.96 11.49
C LEU A 218 -22.29 34.10 12.16
N ASN A 219 -22.05 34.33 13.46
CA ASN A 219 -22.66 35.43 14.21
C ASN A 219 -21.94 36.78 14.02
N HIS A 220 -20.71 36.80 13.47
CA HIS A 220 -19.90 38.01 13.35
C HIS A 220 -20.28 38.83 12.11
N PRO A 221 -20.90 40.02 12.24
CA PRO A 221 -21.46 40.75 11.09
C PRO A 221 -20.41 41.16 10.05
N SER A 222 -19.17 41.46 10.45
CA SER A 222 -18.11 41.84 9.50
C SER A 222 -17.57 40.66 8.69
N LEU A 223 -17.56 39.45 9.25
CA LEU A 223 -17.11 38.23 8.55
C LEU A 223 -18.21 37.71 7.61
N ARG A 224 -19.47 38.00 7.95
CA ARG A 224 -20.66 37.68 7.15
C ARG A 224 -20.91 38.64 5.98
N ARG A 225 -20.31 39.84 5.95
CA ARG A 225 -20.57 40.81 4.86
C ARG A 225 -20.21 40.17 3.51
N ARG A 226 -21.22 40.14 2.61
CA ARG A 226 -21.22 39.43 1.31
C ARG A 226 -19.87 39.45 0.60
N ALA A 227 -19.16 38.33 0.70
CA ALA A 227 -18.10 37.91 -0.19
C ALA A 227 -18.70 37.77 -1.60
N ARG A 228 -18.60 38.80 -2.43
CA ARG A 228 -18.73 38.65 -3.90
C ARG A 228 -17.37 38.59 -4.59
N LEU A 229 -16.30 38.65 -3.81
CA LEU A 229 -14.92 38.63 -4.26
C LEU A 229 -14.18 37.69 -3.33
N HIS A 230 -13.30 36.85 -3.86
CA HIS A 230 -12.39 35.95 -3.14
C HIS A 230 -11.35 36.73 -2.30
N ALA A 231 -11.81 37.73 -1.54
CA ALA A 231 -10.99 38.54 -0.68
C ALA A 231 -10.60 37.71 0.57
N PRO A 232 -9.33 37.80 1.00
CA PRO A 232 -8.91 37.27 2.28
C PRO A 232 -9.81 37.75 3.44
N GLY A 233 -10.01 36.90 4.44
CA GLY A 233 -10.76 37.23 5.66
C GLY A 233 -12.29 37.22 5.56
N VAL A 234 -12.88 36.80 4.42
CA VAL A 234 -14.35 36.77 4.24
C VAL A 234 -14.88 35.35 4.19
N ILE A 235 -16.01 35.10 4.88
CA ILE A 235 -16.75 33.84 4.82
C ILE A 235 -17.53 33.79 3.50
N ASN A 236 -17.15 32.88 2.61
CA ASN A 236 -17.88 32.59 1.37
C ASN A 236 -18.76 31.35 1.54
N GLU A 237 -19.54 31.04 0.50
CA GLU A 237 -20.45 29.89 0.46
C GLU A 237 -19.76 28.56 0.76
N TYR A 238 -18.54 28.35 0.26
CA TYR A 238 -17.75 27.14 0.53
C TYR A 238 -17.39 27.00 2.00
N VAL A 239 -17.00 28.09 2.67
CA VAL A 239 -16.68 28.07 4.10
C VAL A 239 -17.93 27.77 4.93
N VAL A 240 -19.08 28.36 4.60
CA VAL A 240 -20.35 28.05 5.27
C VAL A 240 -20.70 26.57 5.09
N ALA A 241 -20.53 26.03 3.89
CA ALA A 241 -20.78 24.62 3.60
C ALA A 241 -19.85 23.69 4.38
N GLN A 242 -18.54 23.95 4.39
CA GLN A 242 -17.57 23.17 5.17
C GLN A 242 -17.91 23.14 6.66
N MET A 243 -18.30 24.28 7.25
CA MET A 243 -18.75 24.32 8.64
C MET A 243 -20.01 23.48 8.87
N GLY A 244 -20.95 23.50 7.91
CA GLY A 244 -22.17 22.70 7.94
C GLY A 244 -21.91 21.20 7.75
N GLU A 245 -20.93 20.81 6.93
CA GLU A 245 -20.52 19.42 6.74
C GLU A 245 -19.81 18.86 7.99
N ALA A 246 -19.04 19.69 8.68
CA ALA A 246 -18.29 19.28 9.87
C ALA A 246 -19.18 19.16 11.11
N HIS A 247 -20.18 20.05 11.26
CA HIS A 247 -20.95 20.18 12.49
C HIS A 247 -22.47 20.20 12.25
N LEU A 248 -23.17 19.24 12.86
CA LEU A 248 -24.63 19.12 12.74
C LEU A 248 -25.39 20.37 13.21
N GLU A 249 -24.97 20.98 14.32
CA GLU A 249 -25.62 22.19 14.85
C GLU A 249 -25.47 23.38 13.90
N ILE A 250 -24.35 23.45 13.17
CA ILE A 250 -24.14 24.49 12.16
C ILE A 250 -25.01 24.23 10.94
N ALA A 251 -25.11 22.98 10.47
CA ALA A 251 -26.04 22.62 9.40
C ALA A 251 -27.49 22.99 9.74
N GLN A 252 -27.93 22.70 10.97
CA GLN A 252 -29.25 23.10 11.46
C GLN A 252 -29.42 24.63 11.48
N LEU A 253 -28.40 25.37 11.94
CA LEU A 253 -28.42 26.83 11.96
C LEU A 253 -28.52 27.40 10.54
N ILE A 254 -27.78 26.84 9.58
CA ILE A 254 -27.80 27.25 8.17
C ILE A 254 -29.21 27.07 7.60
N LEU A 255 -29.83 25.89 7.78
CA LEU A 255 -31.18 25.63 7.27
C LEU A 255 -32.26 26.54 7.89
N ASN A 256 -32.07 26.93 9.15
CA ASN A 256 -33.02 27.80 9.87
C ASN A 256 -32.79 29.30 9.63
N THR A 257 -31.71 29.68 8.93
CA THR A 257 -31.33 31.09 8.72
C THR A 257 -31.37 31.43 7.23
N PRO A 258 -32.44 32.09 6.73
CA PRO A 258 -32.63 32.32 5.30
C PRO A 258 -31.44 32.94 4.57
N ASP A 259 -30.75 33.95 5.15
CA ASP A 259 -29.61 34.52 4.41
C ASP A 259 -28.38 33.60 4.37
N LEU A 260 -28.20 32.67 5.33
CA LEU A 260 -27.13 31.66 5.24
C LEU A 260 -27.48 30.59 4.22
N LEU A 261 -28.74 30.12 4.23
CA LEU A 261 -29.24 29.18 3.22
C LEU A 261 -29.13 29.76 1.81
N ASN A 262 -29.50 31.04 1.63
CA ASN A 262 -29.40 31.75 0.35
C ASN A 262 -27.96 32.01 -0.11
N MET A 263 -26.95 31.75 0.73
CA MET A 263 -25.54 31.76 0.30
C MET A 263 -25.16 30.45 -0.37
N LEU A 264 -25.83 29.34 -0.07
CA LEU A 264 -25.46 28.03 -0.59
C LEU A 264 -26.00 27.80 -2.00
N THR A 265 -25.15 27.22 -2.85
CA THR A 265 -25.59 26.55 -4.08
C THR A 265 -26.19 25.18 -3.75
N SER A 266 -26.89 24.58 -4.70
CA SER A 266 -27.58 23.31 -4.47
C SER A 266 -26.63 22.14 -4.17
N ASP A 267 -25.44 22.13 -4.79
CA ASP A 267 -24.39 21.12 -4.57
C ASP A 267 -23.76 21.24 -3.17
N LEU A 268 -23.54 22.47 -2.69
CA LEU A 268 -23.04 22.69 -1.33
C LEU A 268 -24.08 22.28 -0.28
N LEU A 269 -25.37 22.55 -0.52
CA LEU A 269 -26.45 22.05 0.33
C LEU A 269 -26.50 20.51 0.33
N ALA A 270 -26.25 19.88 -0.82
CA ALA A 270 -26.20 18.44 -0.94
C ALA A 270 -25.06 17.81 -0.12
N ASN A 271 -23.87 18.43 -0.11
CA ASN A 271 -22.74 17.93 0.68
C ASN A 271 -23.04 17.97 2.19
N ILE A 272 -23.61 19.06 2.69
CA ILE A 272 -24.05 19.17 4.10
C ILE A 272 -25.04 18.05 4.44
N ALA A 273 -26.02 17.83 3.58
CA ALA A 273 -27.02 16.78 3.78
C ALA A 273 -26.42 15.36 3.70
N ALA A 274 -25.44 15.14 2.83
CA ALA A 274 -24.72 13.88 2.70
C ALA A 274 -23.87 13.57 3.94
N ALA A 275 -23.32 14.59 4.61
CA ALA A 275 -22.58 14.44 5.86
C ALA A 275 -23.49 14.13 7.07
N HIS A 276 -24.76 14.55 7.03
CA HIS A 276 -25.66 14.49 8.18
C HIS A 276 -27.05 13.91 7.85
N PRO A 277 -27.31 12.64 8.21
CA PRO A 277 -28.61 11.97 7.98
C PRO A 277 -29.84 12.73 8.45
N SER A 278 -29.78 13.41 9.60
CA SER A 278 -30.88 14.20 10.14
C SER A 278 -31.20 15.44 9.28
N ILE A 279 -30.18 16.02 8.64
CA ILE A 279 -30.33 17.14 7.70
C ILE A 279 -30.96 16.64 6.40
N ALA A 280 -30.52 15.49 5.87
CA ALA A 280 -31.13 14.86 4.70
C ALA A 280 -32.63 14.59 4.91
N VAL A 281 -33.02 14.06 6.09
CA VAL A 281 -34.45 13.87 6.45
C VAL A 281 -35.21 15.20 6.53
N THR A 282 -34.57 16.26 7.01
CA THR A 282 -35.19 17.60 7.09
C THR A 282 -35.46 18.16 5.70
N ILE A 283 -34.52 17.98 4.76
CA ILE A 283 -34.69 18.40 3.36
C ILE A 283 -35.85 17.63 2.70
N LEU A 284 -35.93 16.31 2.87
CA LEU A 284 -37.04 15.51 2.31
C LEU A 284 -38.42 15.99 2.78
N LYS A 285 -38.51 16.46 4.02
CA LYS A 285 -39.76 16.96 4.62
C LYS A 285 -40.09 18.40 4.24
N THR A 286 -39.19 19.11 3.57
CA THR A 286 -39.31 20.53 3.27
C THR A 286 -39.29 20.75 1.76
N PRO A 287 -40.47 20.84 1.10
CA PRO A 287 -40.57 20.92 -0.36
C PRO A 287 -39.69 22.00 -0.99
N ALA A 288 -39.64 23.19 -0.38
CA ALA A 288 -38.83 24.29 -0.88
C ALA A 288 -37.32 23.97 -0.94
N LEU A 289 -36.78 23.23 0.03
CA LEU A 289 -35.37 22.80 0.01
C LEU A 289 -35.14 21.70 -1.02
N LEU A 290 -36.10 20.79 -1.16
CA LEU A 290 -36.05 19.69 -2.12
C LEU A 290 -36.14 20.19 -3.58
N ASP A 291 -36.86 21.29 -3.80
CA ASP A 291 -36.97 21.96 -5.11
C ASP A 291 -35.65 22.62 -5.53
N MET A 292 -34.80 23.00 -4.56
CA MET A 292 -33.45 23.53 -4.84
C MET A 292 -32.50 22.46 -5.39
N LEU A 293 -32.75 21.17 -5.14
CA LEU A 293 -31.84 20.09 -5.52
C LEU A 293 -32.11 19.58 -6.94
N ASN A 294 -31.03 19.41 -7.71
CA ASN A 294 -31.06 18.74 -9.02
C ASN A 294 -30.79 17.22 -8.87
N GLY A 295 -30.78 16.48 -9.98
CA GLY A 295 -30.56 15.01 -9.96
C GLY A 295 -29.21 14.59 -9.35
N LYS A 296 -28.14 15.32 -9.67
CA LYS A 296 -26.79 15.05 -9.15
C LYS A 296 -26.72 15.30 -7.64
N ASP A 297 -27.38 16.34 -7.16
CA ASP A 297 -27.47 16.67 -5.74
C ASP A 297 -28.21 15.57 -4.97
N LEU A 298 -29.36 15.12 -5.50
CA LEU A 298 -30.12 13.99 -4.93
C LEU A 298 -29.29 12.71 -4.88
N ALA A 299 -28.56 12.40 -5.96
CA ALA A 299 -27.66 11.24 -6.01
C ALA A 299 -26.55 11.34 -4.96
N THR A 300 -25.95 12.52 -4.80
CA THR A 300 -24.85 12.76 -3.83
C THR A 300 -25.30 12.47 -2.40
N ILE A 301 -26.48 12.97 -2.01
CA ILE A 301 -27.08 12.69 -0.70
C ILE A 301 -27.43 11.21 -0.57
N GLY A 302 -28.10 10.64 -1.57
CA GLY A 302 -28.53 9.24 -1.56
C GLY A 302 -27.36 8.26 -1.47
N CYS A 303 -26.23 8.52 -2.13
CA CYS A 303 -25.04 7.67 -2.07
C CYS A 303 -24.45 7.56 -0.65
N LYS A 304 -24.63 8.58 0.21
CA LYS A 304 -24.17 8.55 1.61
C LYS A 304 -25.27 8.18 2.60
N ASN A 305 -26.54 8.26 2.19
CA ASN A 305 -27.69 8.03 3.06
C ASN A 305 -28.73 7.11 2.40
N PHE A 306 -28.79 5.87 2.88
CA PHE A 306 -29.71 4.85 2.34
C PHE A 306 -31.19 5.24 2.46
N ASP A 307 -31.62 5.78 3.60
CA ASP A 307 -33.03 6.17 3.80
C ASP A 307 -33.44 7.28 2.84
N PHE A 308 -32.54 8.23 2.56
CA PHE A 308 -32.76 9.27 1.56
C PHE A 308 -32.83 8.69 0.15
N ALA A 309 -31.90 7.78 -0.20
CA ALA A 309 -31.96 7.08 -1.48
C ALA A 309 -33.29 6.33 -1.66
N LYS A 310 -33.74 5.61 -0.64
CA LYS A 310 -35.02 4.91 -0.65
C LYS A 310 -36.19 5.88 -0.84
N ALA A 311 -36.17 7.03 -0.17
CA ALA A 311 -37.20 8.06 -0.31
C ALA A 311 -37.29 8.61 -1.74
N ILE A 312 -36.15 8.80 -2.43
CA ILE A 312 -36.13 9.19 -3.85
C ILE A 312 -36.96 8.21 -4.68
N PHE A 313 -36.75 6.90 -4.50
CA PHE A 313 -37.46 5.86 -5.25
C PHE A 313 -38.94 5.66 -4.86
N THR A 314 -39.42 6.37 -3.84
CA THR A 314 -40.87 6.41 -3.50
C THR A 314 -41.59 7.63 -4.07
N ASN A 315 -40.87 8.56 -4.71
CA ASN A 315 -41.42 9.80 -5.23
C ASN A 315 -41.05 9.99 -6.72
N GLN A 316 -42.03 9.85 -7.60
CA GLN A 316 -41.83 9.93 -9.06
C GLN A 316 -41.18 11.24 -9.49
N ASN A 317 -41.54 12.38 -8.89
CA ASN A 317 -40.95 13.68 -9.25
C ASN A 317 -39.44 13.75 -8.96
N LEU A 318 -38.96 13.02 -7.94
CA LEU A 318 -37.53 12.95 -7.63
C LEU A 318 -36.81 11.98 -8.57
N ILE A 319 -37.44 10.85 -8.89
CA ILE A 319 -36.94 9.90 -9.90
C ILE A 319 -36.78 10.59 -11.26
N ASP A 320 -37.72 11.45 -11.64
CA ASP A 320 -37.69 12.18 -12.92
C ASP A 320 -36.55 13.19 -13.00
N LYS A 321 -35.99 13.64 -11.88
CA LYS A 321 -34.78 14.47 -11.83
C LYS A 321 -33.49 13.67 -12.08
N LEU A 322 -33.50 12.34 -11.94
CA LEU A 322 -32.30 11.51 -12.06
C LEU A 322 -31.97 11.17 -13.52
N ASP A 323 -30.73 11.44 -13.92
CA ASP A 323 -30.17 10.95 -15.18
C ASP A 323 -29.57 9.52 -15.04
N SER A 324 -28.99 9.00 -16.12
CA SER A 324 -28.40 7.66 -16.15
C SER A 324 -27.22 7.49 -15.17
N GLN A 325 -26.39 8.52 -15.02
CA GLN A 325 -25.24 8.50 -14.11
C GLN A 325 -25.70 8.56 -12.65
N ASN A 326 -26.72 9.35 -12.35
CA ASN A 326 -27.31 9.43 -11.01
C ASN A 326 -27.87 8.08 -10.56
N LEU A 327 -28.60 7.39 -11.43
CA LEU A 327 -29.11 6.04 -11.17
C LEU A 327 -27.96 5.05 -10.93
N HIS A 328 -26.90 5.13 -11.74
CA HIS A 328 -25.71 4.28 -11.58
C HIS A 328 -25.05 4.50 -10.21
N ASP A 329 -24.81 5.75 -9.83
CA ASP A 329 -24.11 6.06 -8.58
C ASP A 329 -24.91 5.58 -7.36
N LEU A 330 -26.24 5.77 -7.39
CA LEU A 330 -27.14 5.31 -6.33
C LEU A 330 -27.19 3.77 -6.22
N GLY A 331 -27.31 3.08 -7.35
CA GLY A 331 -27.30 1.60 -7.36
C GLY A 331 -25.95 1.02 -6.97
N LYS A 332 -24.85 1.67 -7.36
CA LYS A 332 -23.50 1.31 -6.94
C LYS A 332 -23.32 1.47 -5.43
N ALA A 333 -23.87 2.52 -4.83
CA ALA A 333 -23.77 2.76 -3.40
C ALA A 333 -24.58 1.76 -2.56
N HIS A 334 -25.79 1.37 -2.99
CA HIS A 334 -26.72 0.57 -2.18
C HIS A 334 -27.35 -0.57 -2.98
N LYS A 335 -27.18 -1.82 -2.51
CA LYS A 335 -27.70 -3.01 -3.21
C LYS A 335 -29.22 -3.02 -3.34
N GLU A 336 -29.96 -2.57 -2.33
CA GLU A 336 -31.42 -2.51 -2.37
C GLU A 336 -31.90 -1.49 -3.41
N ILE A 337 -31.16 -0.40 -3.60
CA ILE A 337 -31.45 0.58 -4.65
C ILE A 337 -31.16 -0.01 -6.03
N ALA A 338 -30.07 -0.77 -6.19
CA ALA A 338 -29.81 -1.51 -7.42
C ALA A 338 -30.97 -2.46 -7.78
N PHE A 339 -31.52 -3.20 -6.80
CA PHE A 339 -32.71 -4.04 -7.02
C PHE A 339 -33.95 -3.23 -7.43
N LEU A 340 -34.19 -2.05 -6.84
CA LEU A 340 -35.29 -1.18 -7.24
C LEU A 340 -35.15 -0.69 -8.69
N ILE A 341 -33.93 -0.33 -9.10
CA ILE A 341 -33.62 0.08 -10.48
C ILE A 341 -33.87 -1.09 -11.44
N ILE A 342 -33.34 -2.28 -11.12
CA ILE A 342 -33.48 -3.49 -11.94
C ILE A 342 -34.94 -3.91 -12.10
N GLY A 343 -35.73 -3.80 -11.03
CA GLY A 343 -37.15 -4.10 -11.04
C GLY A 343 -38.01 -3.12 -11.86
N ASN A 344 -37.46 -2.00 -12.33
CA ASN A 344 -38.18 -0.99 -13.10
C ASN A 344 -37.60 -0.84 -14.52
N PRO A 345 -38.30 -1.37 -15.56
CA PRO A 345 -37.81 -1.34 -16.93
C PRO A 345 -37.46 0.06 -17.46
N ASN A 346 -38.23 1.09 -17.07
CA ASN A 346 -38.02 2.47 -17.53
C ASN A 346 -36.72 3.05 -16.96
N LEU A 347 -36.40 2.76 -15.70
CA LEU A 347 -35.15 3.21 -15.07
C LEU A 347 -33.96 2.44 -15.62
N LEU A 348 -34.14 1.14 -15.85
CA LEU A 348 -33.13 0.29 -16.43
C LEU A 348 -32.82 0.71 -17.88
N GLU A 349 -33.82 1.05 -18.68
CA GLU A 349 -33.66 1.63 -20.02
C GLU A 349 -32.92 2.98 -19.95
N ARG A 350 -33.34 3.88 -19.05
CA ARG A 350 -32.68 5.19 -18.84
C ARG A 350 -31.20 5.05 -18.50
N MET A 351 -30.83 4.07 -17.67
CA MET A 351 -29.43 3.83 -17.27
C MET A 351 -28.53 3.40 -18.43
N GLY A 352 -29.04 2.63 -19.38
CA GLY A 352 -28.24 2.03 -20.45
C GLY A 352 -27.39 0.84 -19.99
N ASN A 353 -26.96 0.00 -20.95
CA ASN A 353 -26.33 -1.29 -20.67
C ASN A 353 -24.92 -1.19 -20.07
N PHE A 354 -24.15 -0.17 -20.49
CA PHE A 354 -22.80 0.07 -19.97
C PHE A 354 -22.83 0.35 -18.46
N LEU A 355 -23.56 1.38 -18.04
CA LEU A 355 -23.70 1.75 -16.64
C LEU A 355 -24.40 0.66 -15.81
N PHE A 356 -25.38 -0.04 -16.39
CA PHE A 356 -25.99 -1.20 -15.76
C PHE A 356 -24.95 -2.27 -15.40
N THR A 357 -24.05 -2.61 -16.32
CA THR A 357 -23.01 -3.62 -16.10
C THR A 357 -22.07 -3.19 -14.96
N HIS A 358 -21.63 -1.94 -14.93
CA HIS A 358 -20.81 -1.41 -13.85
C HIS A 358 -21.54 -1.41 -12.50
N MET A 359 -22.81 -1.01 -12.46
CA MET A 359 -23.61 -1.00 -11.23
C MET A 359 -23.71 -2.42 -10.66
N VAL A 360 -24.08 -3.40 -11.50
CA VAL A 360 -24.23 -4.80 -11.09
C VAL A 360 -22.93 -5.34 -10.50
N GLY A 361 -21.78 -4.99 -11.07
CA GLY A 361 -20.48 -5.48 -10.62
C GLY A 361 -20.04 -5.06 -9.21
N ASN A 362 -20.78 -4.19 -8.53
CA ASN A 362 -20.45 -3.76 -7.16
C ASN A 362 -21.08 -4.62 -6.06
N HIS A 363 -22.08 -5.45 -6.38
CA HIS A 363 -22.83 -6.20 -5.36
C HIS A 363 -23.02 -7.67 -5.77
N ALA A 364 -22.42 -8.59 -5.01
CA ALA A 364 -22.50 -10.03 -5.29
C ALA A 364 -23.94 -10.56 -5.39
N ASP A 365 -24.85 -10.11 -4.52
CA ASP A 365 -26.27 -10.49 -4.53
C ASP A 365 -26.97 -10.03 -5.82
N VAL A 366 -26.62 -8.84 -6.31
CA VAL A 366 -27.18 -8.27 -7.53
C VAL A 366 -26.66 -9.02 -8.76
N ILE A 367 -25.36 -9.37 -8.77
CA ILE A 367 -24.78 -10.19 -9.84
C ILE A 367 -25.52 -11.52 -9.95
N ARG A 368 -25.66 -12.26 -8.84
CA ARG A 368 -26.38 -13.55 -8.82
C ARG A 368 -27.81 -13.43 -9.32
N HIS A 369 -28.52 -12.37 -8.91
CA HIS A 369 -29.88 -12.12 -9.38
C HIS A 369 -29.94 -11.85 -10.89
N VAL A 370 -29.01 -11.05 -11.41
CA VAL A 370 -28.91 -10.78 -12.85
C VAL A 370 -28.59 -12.05 -13.62
N LEU A 371 -27.62 -12.85 -13.17
CA LEU A 371 -27.25 -14.12 -13.82
C LEU A 371 -28.40 -15.16 -13.77
N ALA A 372 -29.21 -15.15 -12.71
CA ALA A 372 -30.40 -16.00 -12.59
C ALA A 372 -31.58 -15.54 -13.48
N THR A 373 -31.51 -14.35 -14.09
CA THR A 373 -32.60 -13.75 -14.85
C THR A 373 -32.20 -13.54 -16.32
N PRO A 374 -32.59 -14.43 -17.26
CA PRO A 374 -32.09 -14.41 -18.64
C PRO A 374 -32.29 -13.09 -19.38
N SER A 375 -33.39 -12.36 -19.14
CA SER A 375 -33.66 -11.06 -19.75
C SER A 375 -32.72 -9.94 -19.28
N LEU A 376 -32.11 -10.08 -18.11
CA LEU A 376 -31.12 -9.14 -17.58
C LEU A 376 -29.71 -9.50 -18.05
N VAL A 377 -29.41 -10.79 -18.19
CA VAL A 377 -28.15 -11.28 -18.79
C VAL A 377 -27.89 -10.65 -20.15
N THR A 378 -28.91 -10.57 -21.02
CA THR A 378 -28.77 -9.97 -22.35
C THR A 378 -28.46 -8.47 -22.33
N ARG A 379 -28.54 -7.82 -21.17
CA ARG A 379 -28.19 -6.40 -20.99
C ARG A 379 -26.76 -6.19 -20.50
N LEU A 380 -26.06 -7.24 -20.06
CA LEU A 380 -24.67 -7.15 -19.65
C LEU A 380 -23.78 -6.91 -20.86
N HIS A 381 -22.86 -5.95 -20.75
CA HIS A 381 -21.88 -5.67 -21.77
C HIS A 381 -20.67 -6.62 -21.59
N PRO A 382 -20.35 -7.52 -22.54
CA PRO A 382 -19.33 -8.55 -22.34
C PRO A 382 -17.94 -8.01 -21.98
N HIS A 383 -17.59 -6.81 -22.44
CA HIS A 383 -16.29 -6.20 -22.13
C HIS A 383 -16.21 -5.55 -20.73
N GLU A 384 -17.35 -5.33 -20.07
CA GLU A 384 -17.42 -4.64 -18.77
C GLU A 384 -17.72 -5.59 -17.59
N ILE A 385 -17.83 -6.89 -17.83
CA ILE A 385 -18.07 -7.86 -16.73
C ILE A 385 -16.81 -8.17 -15.90
N GLY A 386 -15.64 -7.66 -16.30
CA GLY A 386 -14.34 -7.85 -15.61
C GLY A 386 -14.43 -7.71 -14.09
N PRO A 387 -14.88 -6.55 -13.58
CA PRO A 387 -14.98 -6.30 -12.15
C PRO A 387 -15.89 -7.28 -11.38
N MET A 388 -16.84 -7.95 -12.03
CA MET A 388 -17.83 -8.82 -11.37
C MET A 388 -17.21 -10.09 -10.77
N TRP A 389 -16.24 -10.67 -11.47
CA TRP A 389 -15.64 -11.97 -11.10
C TRP A 389 -14.26 -11.82 -10.48
N GLU A 390 -13.68 -10.63 -10.49
CA GLU A 390 -12.32 -10.41 -10.03
C GLU A 390 -12.12 -10.83 -8.56
N ASN A 391 -13.12 -10.69 -7.70
CA ASN A 391 -12.99 -10.92 -6.26
C ASN A 391 -13.88 -12.05 -5.71
N ASP A 392 -14.71 -12.69 -6.55
CA ASP A 392 -15.62 -13.77 -6.14
C ASP A 392 -15.56 -14.94 -7.13
N GLU A 393 -14.91 -16.03 -6.71
CA GLU A 393 -14.77 -17.27 -7.49
C GLU A 393 -16.14 -17.93 -7.82
N GLY A 394 -17.14 -17.79 -6.93
CA GLY A 394 -18.47 -18.34 -7.17
C GLY A 394 -19.16 -17.64 -8.34
N ILE A 395 -19.05 -16.31 -8.39
CA ILE A 395 -19.57 -15.50 -9.50
C ILE A 395 -18.81 -15.78 -10.80
N ALA A 396 -17.49 -15.94 -10.72
CA ALA A 396 -16.67 -16.33 -11.86
C ALA A 396 -17.15 -17.65 -12.50
N LEU A 397 -17.47 -18.65 -11.67
CA LEU A 397 -18.02 -19.93 -12.14
C LEU A 397 -19.43 -19.79 -12.73
N GLU A 398 -20.30 -18.97 -12.14
CA GLU A 398 -21.64 -18.71 -12.70
C GLU A 398 -21.56 -18.00 -14.06
N LEU A 399 -20.63 -17.06 -14.23
CA LEU A 399 -20.37 -16.40 -15.52
C LEU A 399 -19.86 -17.38 -16.57
N LEU A 400 -18.96 -18.29 -16.22
CA LEU A 400 -18.46 -19.33 -17.13
C LEU A 400 -19.56 -20.29 -17.59
N ARG A 401 -20.57 -20.55 -16.75
CA ARG A 401 -21.75 -21.36 -17.09
C ARG A 401 -22.73 -20.63 -18.00
N THR A 402 -22.68 -19.30 -18.03
CA THR A 402 -23.62 -18.47 -18.78
C THR A 402 -23.08 -18.24 -20.19
N GLN A 403 -23.67 -18.91 -21.19
CA GLN A 403 -23.21 -18.85 -22.57
C GLN A 403 -23.19 -17.40 -23.11
N GLY A 404 -22.10 -17.03 -23.79
CA GLY A 404 -21.96 -15.75 -24.48
C GLY A 404 -21.53 -14.56 -23.62
N LEU A 405 -21.47 -14.69 -22.29
CA LEU A 405 -21.08 -13.58 -21.40
C LEU A 405 -19.58 -13.44 -21.15
N CYS A 406 -18.80 -14.50 -21.32
CA CYS A 406 -17.39 -14.52 -20.92
C CYS A 406 -16.45 -14.43 -22.13
N PRO A 407 -16.12 -13.21 -22.63
CA PRO A 407 -15.19 -13.06 -23.75
C PRO A 407 -13.74 -13.34 -23.36
N ASN A 408 -13.38 -13.25 -22.08
CA ASN A 408 -12.00 -13.43 -21.60
C ASN A 408 -11.88 -14.58 -20.59
N LYS A 409 -12.15 -15.80 -21.05
CA LYS A 409 -12.06 -17.04 -20.25
C LYS A 409 -10.67 -17.22 -19.62
N VAL A 410 -9.62 -16.83 -20.34
CA VAL A 410 -8.22 -16.89 -19.90
C VAL A 410 -8.00 -16.05 -18.65
N SER A 411 -8.45 -14.80 -18.64
CA SER A 411 -8.25 -13.90 -17.50
C SER A 411 -8.98 -14.38 -16.24
N ILE A 412 -10.19 -14.94 -16.39
CA ILE A 412 -10.93 -15.55 -15.27
C ILE A 412 -10.16 -16.74 -14.71
N ALA A 413 -9.74 -17.65 -15.60
CA ALA A 413 -9.02 -18.84 -15.23
C ALA A 413 -7.70 -18.53 -14.54
N HIS A 414 -6.94 -17.55 -15.04
CA HIS A 414 -5.64 -17.14 -14.50
C HIS A 414 -5.74 -16.64 -13.05
N LYS A 415 -6.88 -16.04 -12.68
CA LYS A 415 -7.11 -15.53 -11.33
C LYS A 415 -7.61 -16.61 -10.36
N HIS A 416 -8.39 -17.58 -10.84
CA HIS A 416 -9.11 -18.54 -9.99
C HIS A 416 -8.88 -20.01 -10.40
N LYS A 417 -8.19 -20.79 -9.56
CA LYS A 417 -7.87 -22.22 -9.81
C LYS A 417 -9.10 -23.08 -10.09
N ARG A 418 -10.24 -22.89 -9.39
CA ARG A 418 -11.44 -23.68 -9.69
C ARG A 418 -12.08 -23.30 -11.02
N CYS A 419 -11.95 -22.05 -11.46
CA CYS A 419 -12.42 -21.64 -12.78
C CYS A 419 -11.59 -22.30 -13.88
N ALA A 420 -10.26 -22.31 -13.75
CA ALA A 420 -9.38 -23.06 -14.65
C ALA A 420 -9.76 -24.55 -14.70
N SER A 421 -9.93 -25.17 -13.52
CA SER A 421 -10.36 -26.57 -13.43
C SER A 421 -11.74 -26.82 -14.04
N PHE A 422 -12.69 -25.90 -13.87
CA PHE A 422 -14.02 -26.00 -14.48
C PHE A 422 -13.95 -25.92 -16.00
N ILE A 423 -13.20 -24.96 -16.55
CA ILE A 423 -13.01 -24.80 -18.01
C ILE A 423 -12.40 -26.06 -18.62
N ILE A 424 -11.41 -26.65 -17.96
CA ILE A 424 -10.73 -27.85 -18.43
C ILE A 424 -11.60 -29.11 -18.38
N ASN A 425 -12.50 -29.20 -17.41
CA ASN A 425 -13.38 -30.36 -17.25
C ASN A 425 -14.71 -30.23 -18.02
N ASP A 426 -15.01 -29.07 -18.61
CA ASP A 426 -16.19 -28.86 -19.44
C ASP A 426 -15.82 -28.93 -20.93
N PRO A 427 -16.24 -29.98 -21.67
CA PRO A 427 -15.86 -30.15 -23.07
C PRO A 427 -16.29 -29.00 -23.97
N SER A 428 -17.40 -28.33 -23.67
CA SER A 428 -17.93 -27.22 -24.47
C SER A 428 -17.12 -25.94 -24.30
N LEU A 429 -16.62 -25.68 -23.09
CA LEU A 429 -15.72 -24.57 -22.82
C LEU A 429 -14.34 -24.86 -23.38
N LEU A 430 -13.83 -26.07 -23.16
CA LEU A 430 -12.53 -26.50 -23.62
C LEU A 430 -12.41 -26.45 -25.15
N SER A 431 -13.42 -26.95 -25.88
CA SER A 431 -13.43 -26.93 -27.36
C SER A 431 -13.52 -25.53 -27.98
N SER A 432 -13.88 -24.52 -27.19
CA SER A 432 -14.01 -23.14 -27.64
C SER A 432 -12.76 -22.28 -27.41
N LEU A 433 -11.76 -22.81 -26.71
CA LEU A 433 -10.49 -22.13 -26.48
C LEU A 433 -9.59 -22.24 -27.70
N ALA A 434 -8.84 -21.17 -28.00
CA ALA A 434 -7.67 -21.33 -28.86
C ALA A 434 -6.64 -22.21 -28.14
N ARG A 435 -5.86 -23.01 -28.89
CA ARG A 435 -4.82 -23.87 -28.30
C ARG A 435 -3.89 -23.07 -27.37
N TYR A 436 -3.43 -21.91 -27.83
CA TYR A 436 -2.64 -20.95 -27.05
C TYR A 436 -3.25 -20.55 -25.69
N ASP A 437 -4.58 -20.33 -25.65
CA ASP A 437 -5.27 -19.91 -24.43
C ASP A 437 -5.22 -20.99 -23.35
N LEU A 438 -5.19 -22.26 -23.74
CA LEU A 438 -5.08 -23.38 -22.82
C LEU A 438 -3.73 -23.39 -22.09
N GLY A 439 -2.64 -23.03 -22.78
CA GLY A 439 -1.34 -22.82 -22.17
C GLY A 439 -1.37 -21.74 -21.08
N GLU A 440 -1.94 -20.57 -21.38
CA GLU A 440 -2.08 -19.45 -20.42
C GLU A 440 -2.97 -19.81 -19.21
N ILE A 441 -3.99 -20.65 -19.39
CA ILE A 441 -4.87 -21.15 -18.33
C ILE A 441 -4.14 -22.13 -17.40
N LEU A 442 -3.34 -23.04 -17.97
CA LEU A 442 -2.68 -24.12 -17.23
C LEU A 442 -1.42 -23.67 -16.51
N ARG A 443 -0.69 -22.73 -17.10
CA ARG A 443 0.61 -22.23 -16.64
C ARG A 443 0.67 -21.82 -15.16
N PRO A 444 -0.33 -21.15 -14.56
CA PRO A 444 -0.30 -20.77 -13.14
C PRO A 444 -0.57 -21.93 -12.17
N TYR A 445 -1.01 -23.10 -12.67
CA TYR A 445 -1.52 -24.21 -11.84
C TYR A 445 -0.82 -25.53 -12.15
N PRO A 446 0.38 -25.77 -11.59
CA PRO A 446 1.18 -26.96 -11.88
C PRO A 446 0.44 -28.29 -11.75
N ASP A 447 -0.31 -28.50 -10.65
CA ASP A 447 -1.06 -29.75 -10.44
C ASP A 447 -2.11 -29.99 -11.53
N LEU A 448 -2.76 -28.91 -11.98
CA LEU A 448 -3.82 -28.98 -12.98
C LEU A 448 -3.23 -29.23 -14.37
N ALA A 449 -2.11 -28.58 -14.69
CA ALA A 449 -1.33 -28.86 -15.89
C ALA A 449 -0.83 -30.30 -15.93
N LYS A 450 -0.31 -30.83 -14.82
CA LYS A 450 0.12 -32.23 -14.71
C LYS A 450 -1.05 -33.20 -14.93
N ALA A 451 -2.20 -32.95 -14.29
CA ALA A 451 -3.39 -33.75 -14.47
C ALA A 451 -3.89 -33.72 -15.93
N PHE A 452 -3.82 -32.55 -16.58
CA PHE A 452 -4.20 -32.37 -17.97
C PHE A 452 -3.26 -33.14 -18.93
N LEU A 453 -1.94 -33.01 -18.73
CA LEU A 453 -0.90 -33.72 -19.49
C LEU A 453 -0.91 -35.23 -19.26
N SER A 454 -1.45 -35.71 -18.14
CA SER A 454 -1.55 -37.15 -17.84
C SER A 454 -2.66 -37.86 -18.62
N ASN A 455 -3.53 -37.12 -19.31
CA ASN A 455 -4.60 -37.69 -20.14
C ASN A 455 -4.25 -37.53 -21.63
N GLN A 456 -3.90 -38.63 -22.29
CA GLN A 456 -3.50 -38.65 -23.70
C GLN A 456 -4.56 -38.06 -24.65
N ALA A 457 -5.85 -38.19 -24.32
CA ALA A 457 -6.93 -37.61 -25.13
C ALA A 457 -6.90 -36.07 -25.21
N ASN A 458 -6.12 -35.41 -24.34
CA ASN A 458 -5.99 -33.97 -24.31
C ASN A 458 -4.83 -33.42 -25.16
N TRP A 459 -3.92 -34.29 -25.64
CA TRP A 459 -2.67 -33.85 -26.26
C TRP A 459 -2.89 -33.10 -27.57
N ASP A 460 -3.86 -33.54 -28.39
CA ASP A 460 -4.27 -32.88 -29.64
C ASP A 460 -4.79 -31.43 -29.45
N MET A 461 -5.04 -31.02 -28.21
CA MET A 461 -5.51 -29.68 -27.85
C MET A 461 -4.37 -28.70 -27.55
N LEU A 462 -3.14 -29.21 -27.36
CA LEU A 462 -1.96 -28.40 -27.07
C LEU A 462 -1.20 -28.16 -28.37
N ASP A 463 -0.80 -26.92 -28.60
CA ASP A 463 0.24 -26.59 -29.58
C ASP A 463 1.61 -26.53 -28.89
N THR A 464 2.67 -26.50 -29.70
CA THR A 464 4.06 -26.41 -29.23
C THR A 464 4.25 -25.25 -28.26
N ARG A 465 3.66 -24.09 -28.56
CA ARG A 465 3.72 -22.89 -27.72
C ARG A 465 3.07 -23.10 -26.36
N SER A 466 1.93 -23.79 -26.29
CA SER A 466 1.25 -24.13 -25.04
C SER A 466 2.07 -25.10 -24.18
N LEU A 467 2.70 -26.10 -24.82
CA LEU A 467 3.62 -27.02 -24.14
C LEU A 467 4.80 -26.27 -23.51
N VAL A 468 5.44 -25.37 -24.27
CA VAL A 468 6.52 -24.53 -23.74
C VAL A 468 6.06 -23.68 -22.58
N MET A 469 4.90 -23.01 -22.69
CA MET A 469 4.37 -22.18 -21.59
C MET A 469 4.17 -22.97 -20.30
N ILE A 470 3.59 -24.17 -20.41
CA ILE A 470 3.37 -25.07 -19.28
C ILE A 470 4.71 -25.51 -18.68
N ALA A 471 5.66 -25.89 -19.54
CA ALA A 471 6.98 -26.36 -19.14
C ALA A 471 7.78 -25.25 -18.44
N GLN A 472 7.83 -24.03 -18.96
CA GLN A 472 8.65 -22.92 -18.45
C GLN A 472 8.26 -22.47 -17.03
N HIS A 473 7.06 -22.77 -16.56
CA HIS A 473 6.57 -22.32 -15.25
C HIS A 473 6.69 -23.36 -14.14
N ASN A 474 6.95 -24.63 -14.48
CA ASN A 474 7.08 -25.68 -13.48
C ASN A 474 8.01 -26.81 -13.94
N GLU A 475 9.04 -27.08 -13.14
CA GLU A 475 10.06 -28.09 -13.40
C GLU A 475 9.49 -29.51 -13.55
N ASP A 476 8.51 -29.91 -12.73
CA ASP A 476 7.91 -31.25 -12.83
C ASP A 476 7.15 -31.43 -14.15
N ASN A 477 6.45 -30.39 -14.61
CA ASN A 477 5.75 -30.42 -15.89
C ASN A 477 6.73 -30.40 -17.06
N ALA A 478 7.80 -29.60 -16.99
CA ALA A 478 8.87 -29.62 -18.00
C ALA A 478 9.49 -31.01 -18.13
N ASN A 479 9.85 -31.63 -17.00
CA ASN A 479 10.43 -32.97 -16.99
C ASN A 479 9.44 -34.03 -17.47
N TYR A 480 8.14 -33.89 -17.16
CA TYR A 480 7.10 -34.77 -17.68
C TYR A 480 6.97 -34.69 -19.20
N ILE A 481 6.93 -33.48 -19.76
CA ILE A 481 6.89 -33.25 -21.21
C ILE A 481 8.13 -33.85 -21.89
N LEU A 482 9.33 -33.56 -21.37
CA LEU A 482 10.60 -34.05 -21.92
C LEU A 482 10.81 -35.56 -21.78
N SER A 483 10.05 -36.23 -20.92
CA SER A 483 10.13 -37.68 -20.71
C SER A 483 9.09 -38.46 -21.52
N ASN A 484 8.21 -37.78 -22.27
CA ASN A 484 7.10 -38.39 -22.99
C ASN A 484 7.24 -38.16 -24.51
N PRO A 485 7.59 -39.20 -25.30
CA PRO A 485 7.86 -39.07 -26.74
C PRO A 485 6.79 -38.36 -27.53
N GLU A 486 5.53 -38.70 -27.31
CA GLU A 486 4.41 -38.12 -28.06
C GLU A 486 4.22 -36.62 -27.78
N LEU A 487 4.70 -36.11 -26.63
CA LEU A 487 4.62 -34.68 -26.31
C LEU A 487 5.84 -33.90 -26.82
N TYR A 488 7.03 -34.51 -26.79
CA TYR A 488 8.25 -33.81 -27.23
C TYR A 488 8.51 -33.92 -28.74
N GLU A 489 7.91 -34.90 -29.43
CA GLU A 489 8.05 -35.06 -30.89
C GLU A 489 7.56 -33.84 -31.67
N GLU A 490 6.65 -33.06 -31.08
CA GLU A 490 6.15 -31.80 -31.63
C GLU A 490 7.10 -30.61 -31.36
N LEU A 491 8.09 -30.74 -30.46
CA LEU A 491 8.97 -29.61 -30.08
C LEU A 491 10.14 -29.48 -31.07
N GLU A 492 10.36 -28.27 -31.58
CA GLU A 492 11.55 -27.96 -32.37
C GLU A 492 12.71 -27.50 -31.46
N ALA A 493 13.86 -27.23 -32.08
CA ALA A 493 15.07 -26.85 -31.35
C ALA A 493 14.86 -25.59 -30.50
N GLU A 494 14.13 -24.61 -31.01
CA GLU A 494 13.86 -23.35 -30.29
C GLU A 494 13.04 -23.60 -29.02
N GLU A 495 11.97 -24.39 -29.11
CA GLU A 495 11.13 -24.75 -27.95
C GLU A 495 11.92 -25.53 -26.90
N LEU A 496 12.74 -26.50 -27.32
CA LEU A 496 13.64 -27.23 -26.41
C LEU A 496 14.59 -26.27 -25.68
N ALA A 497 15.17 -25.29 -26.39
CA ALA A 497 16.02 -24.28 -25.78
C ALA A 497 15.27 -23.39 -24.76
N GLN A 498 14.03 -23.01 -25.08
CA GLN A 498 13.16 -22.23 -24.20
C GLN A 498 12.81 -22.99 -22.91
N ILE A 499 12.56 -24.30 -23.00
CA ILE A 499 12.32 -25.16 -21.83
C ILE A 499 13.62 -25.34 -21.03
N GLY A 500 14.72 -25.70 -21.70
CA GLY A 500 16.01 -25.95 -21.08
C GLY A 500 16.64 -24.72 -20.42
N SER A 501 16.28 -23.51 -20.84
CA SER A 501 16.75 -22.27 -20.20
C SER A 501 15.94 -21.87 -18.95
N SER A 502 14.83 -22.56 -18.64
CA SER A 502 13.97 -22.24 -17.51
C SER A 502 14.34 -22.99 -16.22
N PHE A 503 14.76 -24.25 -16.33
CA PHE A 503 15.14 -25.09 -15.17
C PHE A 503 16.40 -25.91 -15.44
N LEU A 504 17.27 -26.02 -14.43
CA LEU A 504 18.53 -26.77 -14.55
C LEU A 504 18.30 -28.26 -14.83
N ALA A 505 17.34 -28.91 -14.16
CA ALA A 505 17.10 -30.34 -14.40
C ALA A 505 16.67 -30.62 -15.84
N SER A 506 15.79 -29.76 -16.37
CA SER A 506 15.33 -29.82 -17.76
C SER A 506 16.47 -29.54 -18.75
N ALA A 507 17.35 -28.57 -18.46
CA ALA A 507 18.59 -28.34 -19.22
C ALA A 507 19.45 -29.60 -19.30
N VAL A 508 19.67 -30.27 -18.15
CA VAL A 508 20.49 -31.47 -18.05
C VAL A 508 19.85 -32.64 -18.79
N LEU A 509 18.53 -32.82 -18.71
CA LEU A 509 17.80 -33.85 -19.46
C LEU A 509 17.92 -33.62 -20.96
N ILE A 510 17.73 -32.39 -21.42
CA ILE A 510 17.85 -32.01 -22.83
C ILE A 510 19.26 -32.30 -23.35
N LEU A 511 20.29 -31.85 -22.65
CA LEU A 511 21.68 -31.99 -23.10
C LEU A 511 22.21 -33.43 -23.03
N LYS A 512 21.60 -34.31 -22.22
CA LYS A 512 22.01 -35.72 -22.09
C LYS A 512 21.25 -36.67 -23.02
N ASN A 513 20.13 -36.24 -23.60
CA ASN A 513 19.39 -37.04 -24.56
C ASN A 513 19.97 -36.82 -25.95
N GLU A 514 20.46 -37.88 -26.59
CA GLU A 514 21.08 -37.82 -27.92
C GLU A 514 20.14 -37.26 -29.00
N GLN A 515 18.84 -37.57 -28.95
CA GLN A 515 17.86 -37.09 -29.93
C GLN A 515 17.69 -35.56 -29.83
N PHE A 516 17.58 -35.03 -28.61
CA PHE A 516 17.50 -33.58 -28.41
C PHE A 516 18.82 -32.90 -28.76
N ALA A 517 19.94 -33.49 -28.36
CA ALA A 517 21.28 -33.00 -28.67
C ALA A 517 21.51 -32.87 -30.18
N GLU A 518 20.97 -33.79 -31.00
CA GLU A 518 21.04 -33.73 -32.46
C GLU A 518 20.26 -32.54 -33.04
N LEU A 519 19.08 -32.24 -32.51
CA LEU A 519 18.21 -31.16 -32.98
C LEU A 519 18.75 -29.76 -32.69
N LEU A 520 19.46 -29.56 -31.57
CA LEU A 520 19.93 -28.24 -31.15
C LEU A 520 21.09 -27.73 -32.01
N SER A 521 21.02 -26.48 -32.49
CA SER A 521 22.14 -25.77 -33.09
C SER A 521 23.02 -25.10 -32.02
N GLY A 522 24.12 -24.48 -32.43
CA GLY A 522 24.99 -23.72 -31.53
C GLY A 522 24.24 -22.61 -30.77
N ALA A 523 23.30 -21.92 -31.43
CA ALA A 523 22.54 -20.82 -30.83
C ALA A 523 21.61 -21.28 -29.70
N GLU A 524 20.93 -22.42 -29.86
CA GLU A 524 20.08 -23.01 -28.83
C GLU A 524 20.91 -23.54 -27.67
N LEU A 525 22.03 -24.24 -27.94
CA LEU A 525 22.97 -24.69 -26.90
C LEU A 525 23.51 -23.51 -26.10
N ALA A 526 23.90 -22.42 -26.78
CA ALA A 526 24.36 -21.21 -26.13
C ALA A 526 23.27 -20.58 -25.24
N THR A 527 22.00 -20.66 -25.64
CA THR A 527 20.86 -20.18 -24.84
C THR A 527 20.70 -21.00 -23.55
N ILE A 528 20.74 -22.33 -23.64
CA ILE A 528 20.63 -23.24 -22.48
C ILE A 528 21.83 -23.04 -21.53
N GLY A 529 23.06 -23.07 -22.05
CA GLY A 529 24.27 -22.90 -21.23
C GLY A 529 24.42 -21.49 -20.65
N HIS A 530 23.87 -20.46 -21.30
CA HIS A 530 23.84 -19.10 -20.77
C HIS A 530 22.91 -18.99 -19.55
N ALA A 531 21.84 -19.79 -19.48
CA ALA A 531 20.95 -19.81 -18.34
C ALA A 531 21.61 -20.45 -17.11
N PHE A 532 22.36 -21.54 -17.28
CA PHE A 532 22.93 -22.32 -16.16
C PHE A 532 24.40 -22.71 -16.38
N HIS A 533 25.25 -22.41 -15.39
CA HIS A 533 26.67 -22.78 -15.41
C HIS A 533 26.92 -24.29 -15.56
N GLU A 534 26.14 -25.12 -14.88
CA GLU A 534 26.27 -26.58 -14.97
C GLU A 534 25.87 -27.11 -16.36
N ALA A 535 24.90 -26.48 -17.03
CA ALA A 535 24.56 -26.81 -18.41
C ALA A 535 25.70 -26.44 -19.36
N ALA A 536 26.35 -25.28 -19.15
CA ALA A 536 27.54 -24.89 -19.91
C ALA A 536 28.69 -25.90 -19.74
N LYS A 537 28.92 -26.42 -18.54
CA LYS A 537 29.91 -27.50 -18.33
C LYS A 537 29.60 -28.73 -19.18
N ILE A 538 28.36 -29.19 -19.16
CA ILE A 538 27.93 -30.36 -19.95
C ILE A 538 28.22 -30.12 -21.43
N ILE A 539 27.82 -28.96 -21.96
CA ILE A 539 28.07 -28.58 -23.36
C ILE A 539 29.57 -28.66 -23.69
N PHE A 540 30.46 -28.12 -22.84
CA PHE A 540 31.90 -28.14 -23.08
C PHE A 540 32.57 -29.50 -22.85
N THR A 541 31.99 -30.37 -22.02
CA THR A 541 32.51 -31.73 -21.79
C THR A 541 32.06 -32.74 -22.84
N THR A 542 31.00 -32.43 -23.59
CA THR A 542 30.45 -33.29 -24.65
C THR A 542 30.88 -32.77 -26.01
N GLU A 543 31.87 -33.43 -26.62
CA GLU A 543 32.49 -33.01 -27.88
C GLU A 543 31.49 -32.76 -29.03
N SER A 544 30.47 -33.62 -29.15
CA SER A 544 29.42 -33.49 -30.18
C SER A 544 28.57 -32.22 -30.01
N LEU A 545 28.44 -31.69 -28.80
CA LEU A 545 27.73 -30.43 -28.53
C LEU A 545 28.66 -29.24 -28.71
N ALA A 546 29.87 -29.30 -28.16
CA ALA A 546 30.82 -28.18 -28.19
C ALA A 546 31.26 -27.82 -29.63
N THR A 547 31.36 -28.81 -30.52
CA THR A 547 31.70 -28.60 -31.93
C THR A 547 30.66 -27.78 -32.71
N LYS A 548 29.39 -27.75 -32.24
CA LYS A 548 28.31 -26.97 -32.86
C LYS A 548 28.38 -25.46 -32.57
N LEU A 549 29.14 -25.05 -31.54
CA LEU A 549 29.22 -23.65 -31.12
C LEU A 549 30.11 -22.85 -32.07
N ASP A 550 29.60 -21.74 -32.57
CA ASP A 550 30.40 -20.74 -33.28
C ASP A 550 30.98 -19.69 -32.31
N ALA A 551 31.62 -18.67 -32.87
CA ALA A 551 32.27 -17.63 -32.08
C ALA A 551 31.28 -16.73 -31.30
N ASP A 552 30.10 -16.46 -31.87
CA ASP A 552 29.06 -15.64 -31.24
C ASP A 552 28.37 -16.43 -30.11
N ASP A 553 28.15 -17.73 -30.32
CA ASP A 553 27.61 -18.66 -29.31
C ASP A 553 28.52 -18.75 -28.08
N LEU A 554 29.83 -18.92 -28.30
CA LEU A 554 30.84 -18.95 -27.24
C LEU A 554 30.88 -17.63 -26.46
N ALA A 555 30.79 -16.50 -27.16
CA ALA A 555 30.73 -15.17 -26.54
C ALA A 555 29.48 -15.03 -25.65
N LYS A 556 28.32 -15.45 -26.16
CA LYS A 556 27.04 -15.46 -25.42
C LYS A 556 27.12 -16.30 -24.16
N LEU A 557 27.69 -17.51 -24.22
CA LEU A 557 27.91 -18.36 -23.03
C LEU A 557 28.76 -17.65 -21.97
N GLY A 558 29.88 -17.05 -22.37
CA GLY A 558 30.80 -16.34 -21.47
C GLY A 558 30.28 -15.01 -20.92
N SER A 559 29.24 -14.43 -21.54
CA SER A 559 28.65 -13.15 -21.11
C SER A 559 27.82 -13.24 -19.81
N LYS A 560 27.44 -14.45 -19.37
CA LYS A 560 26.58 -14.61 -18.18
C LYS A 560 27.34 -14.42 -16.87
N SER A 561 28.44 -15.16 -16.71
CA SER A 561 29.21 -15.21 -15.48
C SER A 561 30.70 -15.42 -15.76
N ARG A 562 31.53 -15.10 -14.75
CA ARG A 562 32.98 -15.28 -14.82
C ARG A 562 33.37 -16.74 -15.01
N GLU A 563 32.64 -17.65 -14.38
CA GLU A 563 32.87 -19.10 -14.44
C GLU A 563 32.58 -19.63 -15.85
N ASN A 564 31.50 -19.17 -16.50
CA ASN A 564 31.25 -19.50 -17.90
C ASN A 564 32.34 -18.93 -18.82
N ALA A 565 32.80 -17.69 -18.58
CA ALA A 565 33.90 -17.12 -19.34
C ALA A 565 35.18 -17.95 -19.20
N GLN A 566 35.47 -18.45 -18.00
CA GLN A 566 36.61 -19.35 -17.76
C GLN A 566 36.46 -20.69 -18.49
N LEU A 567 35.25 -21.28 -18.52
CA LEU A 567 34.99 -22.49 -19.28
C LEU A 567 35.24 -22.29 -20.78
N VAL A 568 34.73 -21.18 -21.33
CA VAL A 568 34.94 -20.82 -22.74
C VAL A 568 36.43 -20.68 -23.05
N MET A 569 37.18 -19.94 -22.21
CA MET A 569 38.63 -19.71 -22.41
C MET A 569 39.47 -20.98 -22.20
N ALA A 570 39.00 -21.94 -21.40
CA ALA A 570 39.66 -23.22 -21.20
C ALA A 570 39.29 -24.27 -22.27
N SER A 571 38.28 -23.99 -23.10
CA SER A 571 37.83 -24.90 -24.15
C SER A 571 38.80 -24.88 -25.35
N PRO A 572 38.90 -25.98 -26.11
CA PRO A 572 39.72 -26.03 -27.33
C PRO A 572 39.17 -25.14 -28.46
N TYR A 573 38.00 -24.51 -28.27
CA TYR A 573 37.33 -23.66 -29.25
C TYR A 573 37.52 -22.16 -28.99
N ALA A 574 38.33 -21.79 -27.99
CA ALA A 574 38.60 -20.39 -27.66
C ALA A 574 39.28 -19.62 -28.81
N ASP A 575 39.92 -20.34 -29.75
CA ASP A 575 40.55 -19.80 -30.96
C ASP A 575 39.54 -19.22 -31.96
N LYS A 576 38.26 -19.61 -31.88
CA LYS A 576 37.17 -19.01 -32.67
C LYS A 576 36.86 -17.56 -32.25
N LEU A 577 37.28 -17.12 -31.07
CA LEU A 577 36.90 -15.82 -30.51
C LEU A 577 37.74 -14.66 -31.08
N SER A 578 37.04 -13.64 -31.60
CA SER A 578 37.65 -12.36 -31.94
C SER A 578 37.74 -11.45 -30.71
N THR A 579 38.50 -10.36 -30.82
CA THR A 579 38.54 -9.31 -29.78
C THR A 579 37.14 -8.79 -29.42
N LYS A 580 36.27 -8.62 -30.41
CA LYS A 580 34.89 -8.16 -30.21
C LYS A 580 34.06 -9.14 -29.38
N HIS A 581 34.30 -10.44 -29.51
CA HIS A 581 33.63 -11.46 -28.71
C HIS A 581 34.12 -11.45 -27.27
N LEU A 582 35.43 -11.28 -27.04
CA LEU A 582 36.00 -11.20 -25.69
C LEU A 582 35.48 -9.99 -24.90
N GLU A 583 35.19 -8.88 -25.58
CA GLU A 583 34.65 -7.67 -24.97
C GLU A 583 33.22 -7.83 -24.41
N THR A 584 32.43 -8.78 -24.95
CA THR A 584 31.06 -9.04 -24.47
C THR A 584 31.01 -10.06 -23.32
N MET A 585 32.12 -10.76 -23.02
CA MET A 585 32.18 -11.76 -21.95
C MET A 585 32.30 -11.09 -20.56
N SER A 586 31.50 -11.54 -19.61
CA SER A 586 31.44 -10.94 -18.28
C SER A 586 32.60 -11.38 -17.39
N GLY A 587 33.14 -10.46 -16.59
CA GLY A 587 34.11 -10.78 -15.55
C GLY A 587 35.54 -11.10 -16.03
N LEU A 588 35.84 -10.95 -17.33
CA LEU A 588 37.22 -10.84 -17.79
C LEU A 588 37.76 -9.46 -17.38
N PRO A 589 38.83 -9.39 -16.57
CA PRO A 589 39.44 -8.11 -16.25
C PRO A 589 39.81 -7.39 -17.56
N GLN A 590 39.58 -6.07 -17.66
CA GLN A 590 39.99 -5.29 -18.85
C GLN A 590 41.50 -5.42 -19.18
N ARG A 591 42.31 -5.88 -18.22
CA ARG A 591 43.74 -6.21 -18.39
C ARG A 591 44.03 -7.61 -18.94
N VAL A 592 43.04 -8.47 -19.04
CA VAL A 592 43.16 -9.87 -19.47
C VAL A 592 42.89 -10.05 -20.97
N VAL A 593 42.10 -9.15 -21.58
CA VAL A 593 41.92 -9.10 -23.05
C VAL A 593 43.27 -8.97 -23.78
N PRO A 594 44.24 -8.13 -23.33
CA PRO A 594 45.58 -8.09 -23.91
C PRO A 594 46.49 -9.28 -23.52
N PHE A 595 46.24 -9.94 -22.39
CA PHE A 595 47.11 -11.01 -21.87
C PHE A 595 46.88 -12.36 -22.56
N PHE A 596 45.63 -12.74 -22.81
CA PHE A 596 45.31 -13.90 -23.65
C PHE A 596 45.65 -13.64 -25.12
N PHE A 597 45.56 -12.39 -25.58
CA PHE A 597 46.13 -11.98 -26.85
C PHE A 597 47.60 -12.34 -26.93
N LYS A 598 48.41 -12.11 -25.90
CA LYS A 598 49.85 -12.44 -25.91
C LYS A 598 50.15 -13.94 -26.05
N GLN A 599 49.27 -14.82 -25.56
CA GLN A 599 49.43 -16.29 -25.66
C GLN A 599 48.91 -16.85 -26.99
N ALA A 600 47.89 -16.22 -27.60
CA ALA A 600 47.43 -16.53 -28.96
C ALA A 600 48.32 -15.89 -30.05
N LEU A 601 48.97 -14.75 -29.75
CA LEU A 601 49.92 -14.01 -30.59
C LEU A 601 51.29 -14.71 -30.74
N GLU A 602 51.57 -15.77 -29.98
CA GLU A 602 52.76 -16.61 -30.20
C GLU A 602 52.60 -17.55 -31.41
N ASN A 603 51.46 -17.48 -32.13
CA ASN A 603 51.29 -18.08 -33.46
C ASN A 603 51.85 -17.13 -34.56
N PRO A 604 52.93 -17.49 -35.29
CA PRO A 604 53.81 -16.53 -35.96
C PRO A 604 53.32 -15.87 -37.27
N GLU A 605 52.05 -15.99 -37.66
CA GLU A 605 51.62 -15.61 -39.02
C GLU A 605 50.82 -14.30 -39.19
N ILE A 606 50.59 -13.49 -38.15
CA ILE A 606 49.76 -12.28 -38.30
C ILE A 606 50.51 -11.03 -37.80
N LYS A 607 50.70 -10.03 -38.69
CA LYS A 607 51.26 -8.70 -38.36
C LYS A 607 50.26 -7.61 -38.69
N TRP A 608 49.86 -6.77 -37.72
CA TRP A 608 49.42 -5.40 -38.00
C TRP A 608 49.65 -4.41 -36.84
N VAL A 609 49.54 -3.14 -37.24
CA VAL A 609 50.14 -1.88 -36.78
C VAL A 609 49.34 -1.16 -35.70
N ASP A 610 50.05 -0.50 -34.81
CA ASP A 610 49.57 0.21 -33.61
C ASP A 610 48.96 1.58 -33.94
N SER A 611 47.87 1.96 -33.25
CA SER A 611 47.50 3.37 -33.10
C SER A 611 46.74 3.64 -31.80
N ASP A 612 47.22 4.71 -31.16
CA ASP A 612 46.99 5.22 -29.83
C ASP A 612 45.67 6.03 -29.73
N THR A 613 45.03 6.04 -28.55
CA THR A 613 44.65 7.24 -27.76
C THR A 613 43.36 7.14 -26.93
N SER A 614 43.51 7.57 -25.67
CA SER A 614 42.67 8.55 -24.94
C SER A 614 41.92 8.10 -23.67
N ARG A 615 42.22 8.84 -22.59
CA ARG A 615 41.55 8.88 -21.27
C ARG A 615 40.64 10.11 -21.22
N ARG A 616 39.40 9.98 -20.69
CA ARG A 616 38.69 11.03 -19.91
C ARG A 616 37.76 10.39 -18.85
N GLY A 617 37.67 11.06 -17.69
CA GLY A 617 37.00 10.60 -16.46
C GLY A 617 35.48 10.65 -16.49
N ARG A 618 34.85 9.84 -15.61
CA ARG A 618 33.40 9.65 -15.46
C ARG A 618 32.84 10.35 -14.22
N ILE A 619 31.66 10.93 -14.40
CA ILE A 619 30.64 11.24 -13.38
C ILE A 619 29.81 9.97 -13.16
N ASP A 620 29.44 9.66 -11.91
CA ASP A 620 28.60 8.51 -11.56
C ASP A 620 27.10 8.84 -11.70
N CYS A 621 26.40 7.92 -12.36
CA CYS A 621 24.98 7.92 -12.66
C CYS A 621 24.32 6.81 -11.84
N GLN A 622 24.00 7.06 -10.57
CA GLN A 622 23.10 6.20 -9.81
C GLN A 622 22.13 7.06 -8.98
N GLY A 623 20.99 7.38 -9.59
CA GLY A 623 19.87 8.07 -8.96
C GLY A 623 19.22 7.27 -7.84
N LYS A 624 19.89 7.19 -6.68
CA LYS A 624 19.26 6.91 -5.39
C LYS A 624 19.20 8.22 -4.60
N PHE A 625 18.03 8.85 -4.58
CA PHE A 625 17.73 9.88 -3.60
C PHE A 625 17.61 9.22 -2.23
N VAL A 626 18.73 9.08 -1.52
CA VAL A 626 18.68 9.09 -0.06
C VAL A 626 18.37 10.55 0.30
N ASP A 627 17.26 10.80 0.97
CA ASP A 627 16.87 12.14 1.38
C ASP A 627 17.95 12.72 2.31
N ILE A 628 18.86 13.52 1.75
CA ILE A 628 20.04 14.12 2.41
C ILE A 628 19.61 14.89 3.68
N LYS A 629 18.33 15.28 3.77
CA LYS A 629 17.76 16.02 4.90
C LYS A 629 17.39 15.12 6.08
N LYS A 630 16.87 13.91 5.85
CA LYS A 630 16.61 12.93 6.94
C LYS A 630 17.89 12.59 7.70
N GLY A 631 19.01 12.48 6.98
CA GLY A 631 20.33 12.22 7.59
C GLY A 631 20.84 13.35 8.50
N LYS A 632 20.52 14.62 8.22
CA LYS A 632 20.92 15.76 9.09
C LYS A 632 19.98 15.90 10.29
N VAL A 633 18.66 15.82 10.06
CA VAL A 633 17.63 15.86 11.11
C VAL A 633 17.84 14.71 12.10
N GLY A 634 18.00 13.50 11.60
CA GLY A 634 18.24 12.33 12.44
C GLY A 634 19.51 12.40 13.27
N LYS A 635 20.60 12.99 12.75
CA LYS A 635 21.84 13.16 13.52
C LYS A 635 21.67 14.11 14.70
N ILE A 636 21.04 15.26 14.50
CA ILE A 636 20.84 16.25 15.57
C ILE A 636 19.84 15.73 16.59
N VAL A 637 18.75 15.10 16.14
CA VAL A 637 17.75 14.50 17.03
C VAL A 637 18.38 13.37 17.86
N LYS A 638 19.14 12.45 17.23
CA LYS A 638 19.88 11.41 17.96
C LYS A 638 20.85 12.02 18.97
N GLN A 639 21.55 13.10 18.62
CA GLN A 639 22.43 13.82 19.53
C GLN A 639 21.66 14.45 20.70
N LYS A 640 20.54 15.12 20.45
CA LYS A 640 19.72 15.78 21.49
C LYS A 640 19.02 14.78 22.39
N ILE A 641 18.50 13.68 21.85
CA ILE A 641 18.00 12.56 22.64
C ILE A 641 19.12 12.03 23.54
N ALA A 642 20.34 11.87 23.03
CA ALA A 642 21.50 11.46 23.84
C ALA A 642 21.86 12.48 24.94
N GLU A 643 21.75 13.79 24.68
CA GLU A 643 21.94 14.86 25.67
C GLU A 643 20.85 14.83 26.76
N LEU A 644 19.57 14.66 26.38
CA LEU A 644 18.45 14.57 27.30
C LEU A 644 18.59 13.36 28.25
N ILE A 645 18.91 12.17 27.71
CA ILE A 645 19.15 10.96 28.52
C ILE A 645 20.30 11.16 29.52
N LYS A 646 21.39 11.81 29.09
CA LYS A 646 22.54 12.13 29.98
C LYS A 646 22.13 13.11 31.09
N SER A 647 21.25 14.06 30.79
CA SER A 647 20.76 15.03 31.79
C SER A 647 19.84 14.39 32.83
N GLU A 648 18.94 13.48 32.41
CA GLU A 648 18.02 12.76 33.30
C GLU A 648 18.74 11.76 34.20
N SER A 649 19.71 11.01 33.67
CA SER A 649 20.54 10.10 34.47
C SER A 649 21.33 10.85 35.53
N THR A 650 21.86 12.03 35.20
CA THR A 650 22.57 12.90 36.15
C THR A 650 21.63 13.46 37.22
N GLN A 651 20.38 13.82 36.88
CA GLN A 651 19.38 14.27 37.86
C GLN A 651 18.90 13.13 38.78
N LYS A 652 18.70 11.90 38.27
CA LYS A 652 18.35 10.74 39.09
C LYS A 652 19.45 10.41 40.11
N VAL A 653 20.72 10.47 39.71
CA VAL A 653 21.87 10.30 40.61
C VAL A 653 21.90 11.38 41.69
N ARG A 654 21.60 12.64 41.34
CA ARG A 654 21.51 13.74 42.32
C ARG A 654 20.32 13.60 43.27
N ARG A 655 19.16 13.12 42.82
CA ARG A 655 18.00 12.84 43.68
C ARG A 655 18.23 11.66 44.61
N SER A 656 18.88 10.59 44.16
CA SER A 656 19.26 9.44 45.00
C SER A 656 20.21 9.87 46.12
N LYS A 657 21.25 10.65 45.79
CA LYS A 657 22.20 11.20 46.79
C LYS A 657 21.56 12.17 47.78
N ARG A 658 20.40 12.76 47.46
CA ARG A 658 19.65 13.68 48.34
C ARG A 658 18.60 12.98 49.20
N LEU A 659 18.27 11.72 48.89
CA LEU A 659 17.42 10.83 49.69
C LEU A 659 18.25 9.92 50.60
N GLU A 660 19.53 9.75 50.32
CA GLU A 660 20.53 9.07 51.15
C GLU A 660 21.20 9.99 52.20
N CYS A 661 21.01 11.31 52.10
CA CYS A 661 21.32 12.30 53.14
C CYS A 661 20.04 12.71 53.85
#